data_AF-A0A817W5B2-F1
#
_entry.id   AF-A0A817W5B2-F1
#
_cell.length_a   1.000
_cell.length_b   1.000
_cell.length_c   1.000
_cell.angle_alpha   90.00
_cell.angle_beta   90.00
_cell.angle_gamma   90.00
#
_symmetry.space_group_name_H-M   'P 1'
#
loop_
_entity.id
_entity.type
_entity.pdbx_description
1 polymer ?
#
loop_
_entity_poly.entity_id
_entity_poly.type
_entity_poly.pdbx_seq_one_letter_code
_entity_poly.pdbx_strand_id
1 'polypeptide(L)'
;MQEQERFERYTPQFPLPTDIASMSRQDTVCQFCGVSYLIHNEIKALEAKCQKLETDLAYYAGMSSREAALEKLLQTERTRISDLESTISINNHKFNEMTRKYQLAQDQLQQSKIAYQEIKSAFSKCSLNIRATSNQIQNIRRENSYVKDLYAKEIQNWKTYLATVDKTLQKEIQTTIDKYTKRINNYRIEIEGYQQQINETNKSSRDLQTKYQQLQIESRESHTKTQNDLEAGQKEIQIHQNEISRLHQQVSQIEQTRLQLQNDLEQTKQRCRQLEQQMSDKDESKKNVDLLIDQYRQQLINEKELRTNADSELENIRSKLIKLTNEYELLNTSKKEFEINELNTRRKMDETHRSRQAVLDRTRDEYEKLLRKYTDLEEVYHELVTIREKDTSELEIIRRELERLHNENIELTKQRETLDITHDIQIKKIYDSYAKRLHEAEQWPDRLQTELNHQREQHRIQMIDFERQLRENFAIELDIEKQKTSGLLRKYEQDSDHSTQKLRHELISTEKVSIEQRQYYEQQIEQLQRDKNDLKKELDTLRNALKELHEQTNNQRATNNDRINGLQLQEDLLAKETSLFQAQSTITDLKKELEQAREEMTTLQETVHKECTEREQLKDALIEARQQLLAMKKNGILNGKASRSLHSPPVAFEEIERRVTGPLPLSHSHSQQYSALAHNQNSSFVQSEPSGRESSLPSATADIMARPMSSSHTVPYRHKTLPPIYPQQQQQQQQQQQQQQQQQQQQQQQQQQRRNGSVPSTNKAEQLLENQRRIARFIKHIK
;
A
#
# COMPACT_ATOMS: atom_id res chain seq x y z
N MET A 1 65.88 37.65 -6.11
CA MET A 1 67.25 38.18 -5.89
C MET A 1 68.17 37.52 -6.91
N GLN A 2 69.30 38.11 -7.25
CA GLN A 2 70.32 37.45 -8.07
C GLN A 2 71.30 36.74 -7.14
N GLU A 3 71.31 35.42 -7.14
CA GLU A 3 72.42 34.65 -6.57
C GLU A 3 73.31 34.18 -7.70
N GLN A 4 74.62 34.44 -7.56
CA GLN A 4 75.62 33.98 -8.51
C GLN A 4 75.97 32.54 -8.14
N GLU A 5 75.49 31.57 -8.92
CA GLU A 5 75.90 30.18 -8.78
C GLU A 5 77.41 30.08 -9.06
N ARG A 6 78.20 30.00 -7.99
CA ARG A 6 79.54 29.43 -8.05
C ARG A 6 79.37 27.98 -8.49
N PHE A 7 79.93 27.63 -9.64
CA PHE A 7 80.19 26.24 -9.98
C PHE A 7 81.21 25.67 -8.99
N GLU A 8 80.73 25.16 -7.86
CA GLU A 8 81.52 24.26 -7.02
C GLU A 8 81.93 23.06 -7.87
N ARG A 9 83.23 22.74 -7.88
CA ARG A 9 83.73 21.60 -8.64
C ARG A 9 83.26 20.32 -7.96
N TYR A 10 82.22 19.70 -8.51
CA TYR A 10 81.67 18.45 -8.02
C TYR A 10 82.80 17.43 -7.77
N THR A 11 82.95 17.05 -6.51
CA THR A 11 83.93 16.08 -6.04
C THR A 11 83.17 14.80 -5.73
N PRO A 12 83.35 13.71 -6.49
CA PRO A 12 82.56 12.49 -6.31
C PRO A 12 82.64 11.96 -4.87
N GLN A 13 81.48 11.75 -4.24
CA GLN A 13 81.42 11.40 -2.81
C GLN A 13 81.89 9.99 -2.48
N PHE A 14 82.11 9.14 -3.49
CA PHE A 14 82.66 7.80 -3.34
C PHE A 14 83.93 7.67 -4.19
N PRO A 15 85.10 7.32 -3.59
CA PRO A 15 86.27 6.97 -4.36
C PRO A 15 86.01 5.68 -5.15
N LEU A 16 86.62 5.57 -6.32
CA LEU A 16 86.43 4.43 -7.21
C LEU A 16 86.92 3.13 -6.53
N PRO A 17 86.17 2.01 -6.65
CA PRO A 17 86.65 0.69 -6.24
C PRO A 17 88.04 0.40 -6.82
N THR A 18 88.91 -0.21 -6.01
CA THR A 18 90.33 -0.42 -6.31
C THR A 18 90.57 -1.13 -7.65
N ASP A 19 89.66 -2.02 -8.00
CA ASP A 19 89.70 -2.82 -9.24
C ASP A 19 89.50 -1.93 -10.47
N ILE A 20 88.62 -0.94 -10.39
CA ILE A 20 88.39 0.03 -11.49
C ILE A 20 89.51 1.08 -11.53
N ALA A 21 90.06 1.45 -10.36
CA ALA A 21 91.20 2.35 -10.25
C ALA A 21 92.52 1.75 -10.79
N SER A 22 92.58 0.43 -11.00
CA SER A 22 93.73 -0.31 -11.54
C SER A 22 93.53 -0.80 -12.98
N MET A 23 92.34 -0.66 -13.58
CA MET A 23 92.11 -0.85 -15.01
C MET A 23 92.84 0.24 -15.83
N SER A 24 93.18 -0.06 -17.09
CA SER A 24 93.89 0.92 -17.93
C SER A 24 92.97 2.06 -18.38
N ARG A 25 93.57 3.17 -18.82
CA ARG A 25 92.84 4.29 -19.44
C ARG A 25 92.18 3.92 -20.78
N GLN A 26 92.50 2.77 -21.38
CA GLN A 26 91.87 2.29 -22.61
C GLN A 26 90.61 1.46 -22.34
N ASP A 27 90.46 0.94 -21.12
CA ASP A 27 89.33 0.09 -20.70
C ASP A 27 88.25 0.90 -19.94
N THR A 28 88.66 1.97 -19.27
CA THR A 28 87.80 2.85 -18.45
C THR A 28 87.17 4.01 -19.23
N VAL A 29 87.44 4.09 -20.54
CA VAL A 29 87.04 5.18 -21.45
C VAL A 29 86.42 4.61 -22.72
N CYS A 30 85.31 5.18 -23.17
CA CYS A 30 84.65 4.73 -24.40
C CYS A 30 85.48 5.10 -25.63
N GLN A 31 85.91 4.08 -26.40
CA GLN A 31 86.79 4.22 -27.57
C GLN A 31 86.19 5.08 -28.70
N PHE A 32 84.87 5.29 -28.73
CA PHE A 32 84.19 6.08 -29.76
C PHE A 32 83.95 7.56 -29.38
N CYS A 33 83.99 7.92 -28.10
CA CYS A 33 83.66 9.29 -27.66
C CYS A 33 84.60 9.89 -26.60
N GLY A 34 85.57 9.15 -26.07
CA GLY A 34 86.58 9.65 -25.12
C GLY A 34 86.05 9.96 -23.71
N VAL A 35 84.76 9.72 -23.43
CA VAL A 35 84.17 9.90 -22.10
C VAL A 35 84.40 8.65 -21.25
N SER A 36 84.73 8.82 -19.97
CA SER A 36 84.85 7.68 -19.04
C SER A 36 83.48 7.07 -18.74
N TYR A 37 83.41 5.74 -18.72
CA TYR A 37 82.19 4.99 -18.36
C TYR A 37 81.66 5.36 -16.96
N LEU A 38 82.53 5.83 -16.08
CA LEU A 38 82.18 6.30 -14.73
C LEU A 38 81.40 7.62 -14.76
N ILE A 39 81.81 8.56 -15.61
CA ILE A 39 81.09 9.82 -15.85
C ILE A 39 79.74 9.51 -16.49
N HIS A 40 79.69 8.57 -17.44
CA HIS A 40 78.44 8.12 -18.06
C HIS A 40 77.49 7.42 -17.06
N ASN A 41 78.03 6.67 -16.09
CA ASN A 41 77.22 6.06 -15.03
C ASN A 41 76.67 7.10 -14.04
N GLU A 42 77.48 8.09 -13.65
CA GLU A 42 77.03 9.21 -12.79
C GLU A 42 75.99 10.07 -13.51
N ILE A 43 76.18 10.35 -14.80
CA ILE A 43 75.16 11.01 -15.65
C ILE A 43 73.87 10.19 -15.65
N LYS A 44 73.91 8.88 -15.89
CA LYS A 44 72.70 8.03 -15.82
C LYS A 44 72.04 7.99 -14.44
N ALA A 45 72.82 8.02 -13.36
CA ALA A 45 72.28 8.09 -12.00
C ALA A 45 71.58 9.43 -11.74
N LEU A 46 72.13 10.53 -12.26
CA LEU A 46 71.51 11.86 -12.22
C LEU A 46 70.29 11.95 -13.14
N GLU A 47 70.32 11.40 -14.36
CA GLU A 47 69.17 11.30 -15.27
C GLU A 47 68.01 10.54 -14.61
N ALA A 48 68.28 9.37 -14.02
CA ALA A 48 67.26 8.60 -13.29
C ALA A 48 66.72 9.35 -12.06
N LYS A 49 67.57 10.12 -11.38
CA LYS A 49 67.17 10.97 -10.25
C LYS A 49 66.31 12.16 -10.71
N CYS A 50 66.65 12.79 -11.84
CA CYS A 50 65.86 13.86 -12.45
C CYS A 50 64.50 13.33 -12.92
N GLN A 51 64.46 12.23 -13.67
CA GLN A 51 63.21 11.58 -14.10
C GLN A 51 62.33 11.22 -12.90
N LYS A 52 62.92 10.70 -11.81
CA LYS A 52 62.15 10.46 -10.58
C LYS A 52 61.59 11.76 -9.99
N LEU A 53 62.41 12.80 -9.85
CA LEU A 53 61.97 14.09 -9.32
C LEU A 53 60.91 14.76 -10.22
N GLU A 54 60.98 14.58 -11.53
CA GLU A 54 59.96 15.01 -12.49
C GLU A 54 58.65 14.25 -12.28
N THR A 55 58.69 12.93 -12.07
CA THR A 55 57.48 12.15 -11.75
C THR A 55 56.88 12.50 -10.38
N ASP A 56 57.73 12.73 -9.37
CA ASP A 56 57.31 13.16 -8.03
C ASP A 56 56.68 14.58 -8.11
N LEU A 57 57.31 15.52 -8.83
CA LEU A 57 56.77 16.88 -9.05
C LEU A 57 55.45 16.86 -9.83
N ALA A 58 55.32 16.02 -10.85
CA ALA A 58 54.05 15.86 -11.58
C ALA A 58 52.93 15.31 -10.69
N TYR A 59 53.26 14.37 -9.79
CA TYR A 59 52.32 13.87 -8.79
C TYR A 59 51.89 14.95 -7.79
N TYR A 60 52.84 15.71 -7.21
CA TYR A 60 52.54 16.79 -6.27
C TYR A 60 51.81 17.98 -6.92
N ALA A 61 52.08 18.30 -8.19
CA ALA A 61 51.31 19.29 -8.95
C ALA A 61 49.83 18.87 -9.10
N GLY A 62 49.58 17.57 -9.31
CA GLY A 62 48.22 17.01 -9.34
C GLY A 62 47.51 17.03 -7.97
N MET A 63 48.25 16.95 -6.86
CA MET A 63 47.66 16.93 -5.51
C MET A 63 46.88 18.20 -5.19
N SER A 64 47.40 19.40 -5.48
CA SER A 64 46.70 20.66 -5.18
C SER A 64 45.34 20.76 -5.89
N SER A 65 45.24 20.28 -7.14
CA SER A 65 43.96 20.21 -7.86
C SER A 65 43.00 19.19 -7.24
N ARG A 66 43.52 18.06 -6.76
CA ARG A 66 42.74 17.00 -6.08
C ARG A 66 42.22 17.46 -4.72
N GLU A 67 43.03 18.17 -3.95
CA GLU A 67 42.67 18.73 -2.65
C GLU A 67 41.59 19.80 -2.80
N ALA A 68 41.75 20.75 -3.73
CA ALA A 68 40.71 21.74 -4.04
C ALA A 68 39.38 21.10 -4.50
N ALA A 69 39.43 19.99 -5.23
CA ALA A 69 38.23 19.23 -5.60
C ALA A 69 37.57 18.54 -4.38
N LEU A 70 38.36 17.99 -3.46
CA LEU A 70 37.88 17.39 -2.21
C LEU A 70 37.31 18.44 -1.25
N GLU A 71 37.93 19.61 -1.13
CA GLU A 71 37.39 20.74 -0.36
C GLU A 71 36.04 21.21 -0.92
N LYS A 72 35.91 21.31 -2.24
CA LYS A 72 34.64 21.66 -2.89
C LYS A 72 33.54 20.62 -2.62
N LEU A 73 33.88 19.33 -2.63
CA LEU A 73 32.95 18.24 -2.27
C LEU A 73 32.56 18.31 -0.79
N LEU A 74 33.53 18.48 0.12
CA LEU A 74 33.28 18.64 1.56
C LEU A 74 32.39 19.86 1.85
N GLN A 75 32.60 20.97 1.15
CA GLN A 75 31.77 22.16 1.30
C GLN A 75 30.34 21.95 0.76
N THR A 76 30.19 21.17 -0.31
CA THR A 76 28.88 20.80 -0.88
C THR A 76 28.09 19.91 0.09
N GLU A 77 28.73 18.91 0.69
CA GLU A 77 28.10 18.05 1.70
C GLU A 77 27.81 18.80 3.00
N ARG A 78 28.66 19.75 3.42
CA ARG A 78 28.36 20.65 4.55
C ARG A 78 27.09 21.48 4.32
N THR A 79 26.91 22.06 3.12
CA THR A 79 25.66 22.76 2.79
C THR A 79 24.47 21.79 2.81
N ARG A 80 24.61 20.58 2.23
CA ARG A 80 23.55 19.57 2.22
C ARG A 80 23.13 19.11 3.62
N ILE A 81 24.08 19.00 4.55
CA ILE A 81 23.81 18.72 5.97
C ILE A 81 23.02 19.87 6.61
N SER A 82 23.47 21.12 6.42
CA SER A 82 22.77 22.31 6.95
C SER A 82 21.34 22.45 6.42
N ASP A 83 21.10 22.13 5.15
CA ASP A 83 19.75 22.15 4.55
C ASP A 83 18.84 21.05 5.13
N LEU A 84 19.40 19.86 5.41
CA LEU A 84 18.70 18.76 6.08
C LEU A 84 18.40 19.09 7.54
N GLU A 85 19.33 19.67 8.29
CA GLU A 85 19.13 20.12 9.68
C GLU A 85 18.04 21.20 9.78
N SER A 86 18.05 22.18 8.86
CA SER A 86 17.00 23.17 8.72
C SER A 86 15.63 22.53 8.44
N THR A 87 15.59 21.57 7.51
CA THR A 87 14.37 20.82 7.16
C THR A 87 13.83 20.00 8.34
N ILE A 88 14.71 19.35 9.10
CA ILE A 88 14.37 18.61 10.32
C ILE A 88 13.81 19.57 11.39
N SER A 89 14.42 20.74 11.59
CA SER A 89 13.95 21.77 12.51
C SER A 89 12.52 22.26 12.17
N ILE A 90 12.27 22.57 10.90
CA ILE A 90 10.95 22.98 10.40
C ILE A 90 9.91 21.86 10.60
N ASN A 91 10.27 20.60 10.34
CA ASN A 91 9.36 19.47 10.52
C ASN A 91 9.09 19.16 12.00
N ASN A 92 10.07 19.32 12.89
CA ASN A 92 9.88 19.23 14.33
C ASN A 92 8.94 20.33 14.85
N HIS A 93 9.04 21.57 14.34
CA HIS A 93 8.07 22.63 14.68
C HIS A 93 6.64 22.23 14.27
N LYS A 94 6.44 21.78 13.02
CA LYS A 94 5.14 21.31 12.52
C LYS A 94 4.59 20.14 13.35
N PHE A 95 5.44 19.18 13.72
CA PHE A 95 5.05 18.05 14.56
C PHE A 95 4.59 18.49 15.95
N ASN A 96 5.33 19.39 16.60
CA ASN A 96 4.95 19.95 17.90
C ASN A 96 3.65 20.77 17.82
N GLU A 97 3.44 21.52 16.74
CA GLU A 97 2.19 22.25 16.50
C GLU A 97 0.99 21.29 16.33
N MET A 98 1.15 20.22 15.55
CA MET A 98 0.14 19.18 15.37
C MET A 98 -0.14 18.41 16.67
N THR A 99 0.89 18.14 17.48
CA THR A 99 0.76 17.53 18.82
C THR A 99 -0.07 18.42 19.75
N ARG A 100 0.17 19.75 19.74
CA ARG A 100 -0.63 20.72 20.51
C ARG A 100 -2.08 20.80 20.02
N LYS A 101 -2.31 20.78 18.70
CA LYS A 101 -3.67 20.74 18.12
C LYS A 101 -4.41 19.47 18.49
N TYR A 102 -3.74 18.32 18.44
CA TYR A 102 -4.29 17.03 18.87
C TYR A 102 -4.69 17.03 20.35
N GLN A 103 -3.81 17.50 21.24
CA GLN A 103 -4.12 17.59 22.68
C GLN A 103 -5.33 18.50 22.94
N LEU A 104 -5.40 19.67 22.29
CA LEU A 104 -6.54 20.59 22.42
C LEU A 104 -7.86 19.93 21.97
N ALA A 105 -7.85 19.18 20.87
CA ALA A 105 -9.01 18.43 20.41
C ALA A 105 -9.39 17.28 21.36
N GLN A 106 -8.42 16.60 21.95
CA GLN A 106 -8.63 15.57 22.96
C GLN A 106 -9.26 16.15 24.24
N ASP A 107 -8.80 17.31 24.70
CA ASP A 107 -9.34 18.01 25.87
C ASP A 107 -10.77 18.52 25.62
N GLN A 108 -11.05 19.06 24.42
CA GLN A 108 -12.40 19.45 24.00
C GLN A 108 -13.36 18.24 23.93
N LEU A 109 -12.90 17.10 23.42
CA LEU A 109 -13.67 15.85 23.41
C LEU A 109 -13.94 15.34 24.83
N GLN A 110 -12.99 15.48 25.75
CA GLN A 110 -13.14 15.15 27.17
C GLN A 110 -14.23 16.02 27.83
N GLN A 111 -14.19 17.34 27.60
CA GLN A 111 -15.19 18.29 28.10
C GLN A 111 -16.60 18.00 27.54
N SER A 112 -16.70 17.73 26.24
CA SER A 112 -17.97 17.38 25.57
C SER A 112 -18.59 16.10 26.16
N LYS A 113 -17.78 15.07 26.45
CA LYS A 113 -18.23 13.84 27.13
C LYS A 113 -18.81 14.12 28.53
N ILE A 114 -18.19 15.02 29.30
CA ILE A 114 -18.67 15.40 30.65
C ILE A 114 -20.00 16.13 30.53
N ALA A 115 -20.08 17.17 29.69
CA ALA A 115 -21.31 17.94 29.47
C ALA A 115 -22.48 17.04 28.99
N TYR A 116 -22.21 16.07 28.10
CA TYR A 116 -23.20 15.09 27.68
C TYR A 116 -23.72 14.22 28.85
N GLN A 117 -22.83 13.78 29.75
CA GLN A 117 -23.24 13.00 30.94
C GLN A 117 -24.08 13.85 31.92
N GLU A 118 -23.71 15.12 32.12
CA GLU A 118 -24.49 16.05 32.94
C GLU A 118 -25.90 16.28 32.38
N ILE A 119 -25.99 16.60 31.07
CA ILE A 119 -27.26 16.77 30.34
C ILE A 119 -28.11 15.50 30.42
N LYS A 120 -27.51 14.32 30.22
CA LYS A 120 -28.19 13.01 30.35
C LYS A 120 -28.74 12.79 31.77
N SER A 121 -27.99 13.20 32.80
CA SER A 121 -28.46 13.13 34.19
C SER A 121 -29.61 14.11 34.47
N ALA A 122 -29.55 15.33 33.91
CA ALA A 122 -30.58 16.36 34.04
C ALA A 122 -31.88 15.95 33.32
N PHE A 123 -31.76 15.38 32.11
CA PHE A 123 -32.90 14.83 31.37
C PHE A 123 -33.58 13.69 32.13
N SER A 124 -32.81 12.77 32.74
CA SER A 124 -33.35 11.70 33.58
C SER A 124 -34.16 12.25 34.79
N LYS A 125 -33.60 13.24 35.51
CA LYS A 125 -34.29 13.94 36.61
C LYS A 125 -35.56 14.65 36.11
N CYS A 126 -35.50 15.33 34.96
CA CYS A 126 -36.64 16.00 34.35
C CYS A 126 -37.76 15.01 33.97
N SER A 127 -37.41 13.86 33.38
CA SER A 127 -38.36 12.80 33.01
C SER A 127 -39.09 12.23 34.25
N LEU A 128 -38.36 12.01 35.35
CA LEU A 128 -38.95 11.60 36.63
C LEU A 128 -39.89 12.66 37.22
N ASN A 129 -39.50 13.93 37.18
CA ASN A 129 -40.35 15.05 37.63
C ASN A 129 -41.63 15.16 36.79
N ILE A 130 -41.52 15.10 35.46
CA ILE A 130 -42.69 15.11 34.54
C ILE A 130 -43.64 13.95 34.87
N ARG A 131 -43.11 12.75 35.14
CA ARG A 131 -43.91 11.59 35.56
C ARG A 131 -44.60 11.82 36.90
N ALA A 132 -43.91 12.38 37.89
CA ALA A 132 -44.48 12.71 39.20
C ALA A 132 -45.61 13.76 39.09
N THR A 133 -45.37 14.86 38.37
CA THR A 133 -46.37 15.91 38.13
C THR A 133 -47.56 15.40 37.32
N SER A 134 -47.34 14.53 36.33
CA SER A 134 -48.42 13.87 35.58
C SER A 134 -49.32 13.02 36.50
N ASN A 135 -48.72 12.24 37.41
CA ASN A 135 -49.46 11.47 38.42
C ASN A 135 -50.23 12.37 39.39
N GLN A 136 -49.64 13.49 39.83
CA GLN A 136 -50.33 14.49 40.66
C GLN A 136 -51.54 15.10 39.92
N ILE A 137 -51.38 15.49 38.65
CA ILE A 137 -52.46 15.99 37.80
C ILE A 137 -53.56 14.94 37.63
N GLN A 138 -53.23 13.65 37.48
CA GLN A 138 -54.24 12.59 37.47
C GLN A 138 -55.01 12.48 38.79
N ASN A 139 -54.32 12.54 39.94
CA ASN A 139 -54.99 12.49 41.24
C ASN A 139 -55.92 13.69 41.44
N ILE A 140 -55.45 14.92 41.16
CA ILE A 140 -56.25 16.15 41.21
C ILE A 140 -57.46 16.08 40.27
N ARG A 141 -57.35 15.43 39.09
CA ARG A 141 -58.49 15.18 38.19
C ARG A 141 -59.51 14.21 38.78
N ARG A 142 -59.08 13.14 39.47
CA ARG A 142 -59.98 12.21 40.17
C ARG A 142 -60.71 12.90 41.33
N GLU A 143 -59.98 13.68 42.13
CA GLU A 143 -60.53 14.48 43.23
C GLU A 143 -61.55 15.51 42.73
N ASN A 144 -61.24 16.24 41.65
CA ASN A 144 -62.19 17.17 41.03
C ASN A 144 -63.43 16.45 40.45
N SER A 145 -63.30 15.24 39.90
CA SER A 145 -64.46 14.44 39.49
C SER A 145 -65.33 14.09 40.68
N TYR A 146 -64.74 13.56 41.76
CA TYR A 146 -65.46 13.21 42.99
C TYR A 146 -66.18 14.41 43.61
N VAL A 147 -65.52 15.56 43.70
CA VAL A 147 -66.13 16.82 44.20
C VAL A 147 -67.26 17.30 43.27
N LYS A 148 -67.08 17.21 41.95
CA LYS A 148 -68.13 17.52 40.97
C LYS A 148 -69.35 16.60 41.12
N ASP A 149 -69.13 15.31 41.35
CA ASP A 149 -70.19 14.31 41.53
C ASP A 149 -70.93 14.50 42.87
N LEU A 150 -70.24 14.95 43.92
CA LEU A 150 -70.88 15.40 45.17
C LEU A 150 -71.77 16.63 44.95
N TYR A 151 -71.24 17.70 44.33
CA TYR A 151 -72.04 18.89 44.03
C TYR A 151 -73.21 18.60 43.09
N ALA A 152 -73.06 17.67 42.12
CA ALA A 152 -74.15 17.26 41.25
C ALA A 152 -75.28 16.57 42.03
N LYS A 153 -74.95 15.67 42.98
CA LYS A 153 -75.93 15.06 43.90
C LYS A 153 -76.59 16.10 44.79
N GLU A 154 -75.83 17.03 45.34
CA GLU A 154 -76.36 18.06 46.23
C GLU A 154 -77.28 19.05 45.50
N ILE A 155 -76.93 19.49 44.29
CA ILE A 155 -77.81 20.26 43.41
C ILE A 155 -79.10 19.47 43.10
N GLN A 156 -79.02 18.15 42.89
CA GLN A 156 -80.20 17.32 42.65
C GLN A 156 -81.08 17.16 43.90
N ASN A 157 -80.48 17.08 45.09
CA ASN A 157 -81.19 17.11 46.37
C ASN A 157 -81.93 18.46 46.55
N TRP A 158 -81.25 19.58 46.31
CA TRP A 158 -81.85 20.92 46.39
C TRP A 158 -82.97 21.13 45.36
N LYS A 159 -82.83 20.65 44.12
CA LYS A 159 -83.92 20.63 43.13
C LYS A 159 -85.13 19.83 43.61
N THR A 160 -84.89 18.66 44.20
CA THR A 160 -85.95 17.78 44.72
C THR A 160 -86.67 18.43 45.90
N TYR A 161 -85.91 19.02 46.83
CA TYR A 161 -86.44 19.78 47.97
C TYR A 161 -87.30 20.97 47.51
N LEU A 162 -86.78 21.82 46.61
CA LEU A 162 -87.53 22.95 46.06
C LEU A 162 -88.81 22.51 45.34
N ALA A 163 -88.78 21.41 44.59
CA ALA A 163 -89.97 20.84 43.97
C ALA A 163 -90.99 20.27 44.98
N THR A 164 -90.56 19.82 46.16
CA THR A 164 -91.49 19.46 47.25
C THR A 164 -92.06 20.68 47.98
N VAL A 165 -91.26 21.74 48.17
CA VAL A 165 -91.73 23.00 48.76
C VAL A 165 -92.75 23.68 47.85
N ASP A 166 -92.45 23.80 46.54
CA ASP A 166 -93.37 24.35 45.54
C ASP A 166 -94.71 23.59 45.49
N LYS A 167 -94.68 22.25 45.41
CA LYS A 167 -95.89 21.42 45.49
C LYS A 167 -96.67 21.54 46.80
N THR A 168 -96.01 21.93 47.90
CA THR A 168 -96.68 22.15 49.20
C THR A 168 -97.30 23.54 49.24
N LEU A 169 -96.56 24.57 48.84
CA LEU A 169 -97.05 25.94 48.71
C LEU A 169 -98.23 26.04 47.74
N GLN A 170 -98.20 25.34 46.60
CA GLN A 170 -99.32 25.25 45.66
C GLN A 170 -100.58 24.65 46.30
N LYS A 171 -100.45 23.65 47.18
CA LYS A 171 -101.59 23.09 47.94
C LYS A 171 -102.13 24.06 48.99
N GLU A 172 -101.26 24.79 49.67
CA GLU A 172 -101.66 25.81 50.65
C GLU A 172 -102.36 26.99 49.97
N ILE A 173 -101.84 27.45 48.83
CA ILE A 173 -102.47 28.46 47.96
C ILE A 173 -103.82 27.94 47.47
N GLN A 174 -103.90 26.73 46.90
CA GLN A 174 -105.16 26.17 46.40
C GLN A 174 -106.22 26.02 47.51
N THR A 175 -105.87 25.43 48.64
CA THR A 175 -106.82 25.29 49.77
C THR A 175 -107.22 26.65 50.37
N THR A 176 -106.41 27.69 50.20
CA THR A 176 -106.75 29.07 50.56
C THR A 176 -107.68 29.70 49.53
N ILE A 177 -107.44 29.53 48.23
CA ILE A 177 -108.35 29.89 47.14
C ILE A 177 -109.71 29.20 47.35
N ASP A 178 -109.74 27.90 47.65
CA ASP A 178 -110.98 27.14 47.88
C ASP A 178 -111.79 27.70 49.08
N LYS A 179 -111.12 28.12 50.16
CA LYS A 179 -111.75 28.77 51.32
C LYS A 179 -112.36 30.12 50.93
N TYR A 180 -111.62 30.96 50.21
CA TYR A 180 -112.13 32.26 49.76
C TYR A 180 -113.23 32.12 48.71
N THR A 181 -113.12 31.21 47.75
CA THR A 181 -114.17 30.90 46.75
C THR A 181 -115.46 30.45 47.43
N LYS A 182 -115.39 29.56 48.43
CA LYS A 182 -116.56 29.18 49.25
C LYS A 182 -117.18 30.38 49.96
N ARG A 183 -116.36 31.24 50.59
CA ARG A 183 -116.84 32.43 51.31
C ARG A 183 -117.45 33.48 50.37
N ILE A 184 -116.88 33.68 49.18
CA ILE A 184 -117.43 34.54 48.12
C ILE A 184 -118.77 33.98 47.63
N ASN A 185 -118.89 32.67 47.44
CA ASN A 185 -120.15 32.05 47.03
C ASN A 185 -121.23 32.17 48.11
N ASN A 186 -120.89 32.06 49.40
CA ASN A 186 -121.83 32.34 50.49
C ASN A 186 -122.30 33.80 50.47
N TYR A 187 -121.38 34.77 50.37
CA TYR A 187 -121.74 36.19 50.23
C TYR A 187 -122.57 36.46 48.97
N ARG A 188 -122.37 35.73 47.87
CA ARG A 188 -123.21 35.82 46.67
C ARG A 188 -124.65 35.39 46.96
N ILE A 189 -124.83 34.27 47.67
CA ILE A 189 -126.16 33.77 48.09
C ILE A 189 -126.84 34.73 49.08
N GLU A 190 -126.09 35.31 50.02
CA GLU A 190 -126.60 36.34 50.94
C GLU A 190 -127.05 37.59 50.17
N ILE A 191 -126.26 38.08 49.21
CA ILE A 191 -126.62 39.21 48.32
C ILE A 191 -127.85 38.87 47.48
N GLU A 192 -127.91 37.68 46.87
CA GLU A 192 -129.08 37.20 46.11
C GLU A 192 -130.36 37.22 46.99
N GLY A 193 -130.27 36.80 48.26
CA GLY A 193 -131.36 36.84 49.22
C GLY A 193 -131.78 38.26 49.63
N TYR A 194 -130.83 39.15 49.97
CA TYR A 194 -131.15 40.56 50.25
C TYR A 194 -131.77 41.26 49.03
N GLN A 195 -131.32 40.92 47.82
CA GLN A 195 -131.83 41.50 46.59
C GLN A 195 -133.26 41.02 46.26
N GLN A 196 -133.66 39.82 46.69
CA GLN A 196 -135.07 39.39 46.70
C GLN A 196 -135.91 40.21 47.70
N GLN A 197 -135.46 40.36 48.95
CA GLN A 197 -136.15 41.18 49.97
C GLN A 197 -136.33 42.64 49.55
N ILE A 198 -135.32 43.23 48.90
CA ILE A 198 -135.39 44.59 48.33
C ILE A 198 -136.46 44.66 47.23
N ASN A 199 -136.58 43.64 46.38
CA ASN A 199 -137.61 43.61 45.33
C ASN A 199 -139.03 43.48 45.90
N GLU A 200 -139.22 42.66 46.94
CA GLU A 200 -140.51 42.53 47.66
C GLU A 200 -140.91 43.83 48.39
N THR A 201 -139.93 44.48 49.04
CA THR A 201 -140.11 45.78 49.69
C THR A 201 -140.46 46.87 48.65
N ASN A 202 -139.75 46.90 47.51
CA ASN A 202 -140.02 47.83 46.42
C ASN A 202 -141.40 47.61 45.79
N LYS A 203 -141.86 46.36 45.66
CA LYS A 203 -143.23 46.05 45.21
C LYS A 203 -144.25 46.62 46.21
N SER A 204 -144.09 46.31 47.49
CA SER A 204 -144.98 46.77 48.57
C SER A 204 -145.04 48.31 48.67
N SER A 205 -143.90 48.98 48.44
CA SER A 205 -143.79 50.44 48.37
C SER A 205 -144.57 51.02 47.18
N ARG A 206 -144.51 50.40 46.00
CA ARG A 206 -145.32 50.80 44.83
C ARG A 206 -146.82 50.63 45.09
N ASP A 207 -147.23 49.52 45.69
CA ASP A 207 -148.64 49.25 46.02
C ASP A 207 -149.20 50.30 47.01
N LEU A 208 -148.36 50.82 47.93
CA LEU A 208 -148.68 51.95 48.80
C LEU A 208 -148.69 53.30 48.06
N GLN A 209 -147.73 53.55 47.17
CA GLN A 209 -147.65 54.76 46.33
C GLN A 209 -148.95 54.94 45.51
N THR A 210 -149.47 53.87 44.90
CA THR A 210 -150.72 53.90 44.15
C THR A 210 -151.92 54.22 45.04
N LYS A 211 -152.02 53.65 46.24
CA LYS A 211 -153.08 54.00 47.22
C LYS A 211 -153.03 55.47 47.64
N TYR A 212 -151.83 56.02 47.83
CA TYR A 212 -151.67 57.44 48.17
C TYR A 212 -152.11 58.37 47.03
N GLN A 213 -151.82 58.01 45.78
CA GLN A 213 -152.27 58.75 44.60
C GLN A 213 -153.80 58.74 44.46
N GLN A 214 -154.46 57.62 44.75
CA GLN A 214 -155.92 57.50 44.74
C GLN A 214 -156.57 58.52 45.70
N LEU A 215 -156.10 58.56 46.96
CA LEU A 215 -156.62 59.46 47.99
C LEU A 215 -156.39 60.95 47.68
N GLN A 216 -155.34 61.31 46.92
CA GLN A 216 -155.15 62.69 46.47
C GLN A 216 -156.19 63.15 45.43
N ILE A 217 -156.75 62.24 44.63
CA ILE A 217 -157.77 62.56 43.63
C ILE A 217 -159.10 62.84 44.33
N GLU A 218 -159.54 61.92 45.20
CA GLU A 218 -160.78 62.02 45.99
C GLU A 218 -160.83 63.31 46.82
N SER A 219 -159.69 63.75 47.38
CA SER A 219 -159.58 65.01 48.12
C SER A 219 -159.79 66.26 47.26
N ARG A 220 -159.31 66.26 46.00
CA ARG A 220 -159.45 67.40 45.08
C ARG A 220 -160.87 67.59 44.58
N GLU A 221 -161.60 66.50 44.33
CA GLU A 221 -163.00 66.52 43.87
C GLU A 221 -163.96 67.11 44.91
N SER A 222 -163.59 67.05 46.21
CA SER A 222 -164.33 67.70 47.29
C SER A 222 -164.17 69.24 47.27
N HIS A 223 -162.96 69.74 47.05
CA HIS A 223 -162.64 71.18 47.14
C HIS A 223 -163.30 72.04 46.05
N THR A 224 -163.44 71.52 44.83
CA THR A 224 -164.06 72.26 43.71
C THR A 224 -165.56 72.50 43.90
N LYS A 225 -166.20 71.82 44.86
CA LYS A 225 -167.64 71.93 45.10
C LYS A 225 -168.03 73.07 46.03
N THR A 226 -167.17 73.40 47.01
CA THR A 226 -167.45 74.44 48.02
C THR A 226 -167.07 75.86 47.58
N GLN A 227 -166.26 76.02 46.54
CA GLN A 227 -165.77 77.33 46.12
C GLN A 227 -166.79 78.13 45.28
N ASN A 228 -167.71 77.44 44.59
CA ASN A 228 -168.68 78.07 43.68
C ASN A 228 -169.83 78.79 44.42
N ASP A 229 -170.14 78.40 45.66
CA ASP A 229 -171.25 78.97 46.42
C ASP A 229 -170.92 80.33 47.07
N LEU A 230 -169.63 80.73 47.10
CA LEU A 230 -169.16 81.89 47.87
C LEU A 230 -169.22 83.23 47.10
N GLU A 231 -169.08 83.20 45.77
CA GLU A 231 -169.02 84.43 44.96
C GLU A 231 -170.37 85.17 44.83
N ALA A 232 -171.48 84.49 45.13
CA ALA A 232 -172.82 85.06 45.01
C ALA A 232 -173.12 86.18 46.02
N GLY A 233 -172.59 86.07 47.25
CA GLY A 233 -172.99 86.96 48.36
C GLY A 233 -172.27 88.31 48.44
N GLN A 234 -171.17 88.52 47.72
CA GLN A 234 -170.28 89.67 47.96
C GLN A 234 -170.70 90.99 47.27
N LYS A 235 -171.82 91.03 46.53
CA LYS A 235 -172.18 92.18 45.68
C LYS A 235 -173.13 93.21 46.31
N GLU A 236 -173.81 92.91 47.42
CA GLU A 236 -174.84 93.80 47.97
C GLU A 236 -174.33 94.79 49.04
N ILE A 237 -173.23 94.49 49.73
CA ILE A 237 -172.81 95.21 50.95
C ILE A 237 -172.24 96.63 50.66
N GLN A 238 -171.68 96.88 49.48
CA GLN A 238 -170.81 98.05 49.24
C GLN A 238 -171.55 99.41 49.20
N ILE A 239 -172.88 99.42 49.08
CA ILE A 239 -173.68 100.64 48.84
C ILE A 239 -173.84 101.50 50.11
N HIS A 240 -173.85 100.91 51.31
CA HIS A 240 -174.25 101.61 52.54
C HIS A 240 -173.13 102.40 53.26
N GLN A 241 -171.87 102.29 52.84
CA GLN A 241 -170.73 102.80 53.63
C GLN A 241 -170.44 104.31 53.50
N ASN A 242 -171.08 105.03 52.58
CA ASN A 242 -170.68 106.39 52.20
C ASN A 242 -171.32 107.54 53.02
N GLU A 243 -172.33 107.28 53.86
CA GLU A 243 -173.14 108.32 54.51
C GLU A 243 -172.48 108.93 55.78
N ILE A 244 -171.50 108.24 56.37
CA ILE A 244 -171.04 108.47 57.77
C ILE A 244 -170.16 109.73 57.94
N SER A 245 -169.60 110.28 56.87
CA SER A 245 -168.49 111.27 56.92
C SER A 245 -168.80 112.64 57.54
N ARG A 246 -170.06 112.99 57.85
CA ARG A 246 -170.49 114.40 57.98
C ARG A 246 -170.57 115.00 59.40
N LEU A 247 -170.42 114.23 60.48
CA LEU A 247 -170.81 114.68 61.85
C LEU A 247 -169.67 115.16 62.76
N HIS A 248 -168.41 114.78 62.54
CA HIS A 248 -167.34 114.93 63.55
C HIS A 248 -166.76 116.36 63.72
N GLN A 249 -167.19 117.36 62.95
CA GLN A 249 -166.48 118.64 62.82
C GLN A 249 -166.94 119.77 63.77
N GLN A 250 -167.98 119.56 64.61
CA GLN A 250 -168.65 120.67 65.34
C GLN A 250 -168.23 120.88 66.82
N VAL A 251 -167.36 120.05 67.41
CA VAL A 251 -167.09 120.06 68.88
C VAL A 251 -166.11 121.17 69.33
N SER A 252 -165.62 122.02 68.43
CA SER A 252 -164.39 122.83 68.60
C SER A 252 -164.37 123.92 69.69
N GLN A 253 -165.49 124.39 70.24
CA GLN A 253 -165.59 125.80 70.69
C GLN A 253 -165.98 126.09 72.16
N ILE A 254 -166.08 125.09 73.05
CA ILE A 254 -166.70 125.30 74.37
C ILE A 254 -165.73 125.47 75.56
N GLU A 255 -164.62 124.74 75.65
CA GLU A 255 -163.83 124.69 76.91
C GLU A 255 -162.88 125.89 77.15
N GLN A 256 -162.75 126.85 76.22
CA GLN A 256 -161.80 127.97 76.36
C GLN A 256 -162.21 129.07 77.35
N THR A 257 -163.47 129.15 77.79
CA THR A 257 -163.99 130.28 78.60
C THR A 257 -164.17 129.96 80.10
N ARG A 258 -163.64 128.84 80.58
CA ARG A 258 -163.50 128.56 82.02
C ARG A 258 -162.13 127.88 82.28
N LEU A 259 -160.99 128.59 82.30
CA LEU A 259 -160.77 129.94 82.84
C LEU A 259 -161.39 130.11 84.25
N GLN A 260 -161.14 131.25 84.89
CA GLN A 260 -161.71 131.63 86.18
C GLN A 260 -161.47 130.60 87.29
N LEU A 261 -160.18 130.59 87.69
CA LEU A 261 -159.78 130.74 89.09
C LEU A 261 -160.24 129.63 90.04
N GLN A 262 -159.32 128.73 90.39
CA GLN A 262 -158.78 128.72 91.76
C GLN A 262 -157.63 127.73 91.95
N ASN A 263 -157.74 126.52 91.37
CA ASN A 263 -156.96 125.36 91.81
C ASN A 263 -155.47 125.34 91.38
N ASP A 264 -154.72 126.18 92.08
CA ASP A 264 -153.41 125.90 92.68
C ASP A 264 -152.21 125.75 91.73
N LEU A 265 -151.33 126.75 91.61
CA LEU A 265 -150.39 127.22 92.66
C LEU A 265 -149.42 126.13 93.19
N GLU A 266 -149.80 124.85 93.15
CA GLU A 266 -149.01 123.74 93.69
C GLU A 266 -148.07 123.12 92.66
N GLN A 267 -148.51 122.98 91.39
CA GLN A 267 -147.67 122.41 90.33
C GLN A 267 -146.37 123.19 90.08
N THR A 268 -146.35 124.49 90.39
CA THR A 268 -145.16 125.35 90.29
C THR A 268 -144.00 124.84 91.18
N LYS A 269 -144.29 124.10 92.27
CA LYS A 269 -143.26 123.50 93.14
C LYS A 269 -142.67 122.21 92.59
N GLN A 270 -143.42 121.49 91.74
CA GLN A 270 -143.02 120.17 91.26
C GLN A 270 -141.94 120.24 90.17
N ARG A 271 -141.98 121.29 89.34
CA ARG A 271 -141.11 121.43 88.15
C ARG A 271 -139.63 121.69 88.48
N CYS A 272 -139.32 122.22 89.67
CA CYS A 272 -137.94 122.45 90.10
C CYS A 272 -137.15 121.14 90.37
N ARG A 273 -137.82 120.05 90.80
CA ARG A 273 -137.14 118.78 91.11
C ARG A 273 -136.68 117.99 89.88
N GLN A 274 -137.25 118.27 88.70
CA GLN A 274 -136.99 117.49 87.49
C GLN A 274 -135.69 117.89 86.77
N LEU A 275 -135.12 119.06 87.09
CA LEU A 275 -133.86 119.53 86.48
C LEU A 275 -132.62 119.03 87.23
N GLU A 276 -132.73 118.74 88.54
CA GLU A 276 -131.62 118.18 89.34
C GLU A 276 -131.30 116.74 88.92
N GLN A 277 -132.33 115.95 88.57
CA GLN A 277 -132.18 114.56 88.10
C GLN A 277 -131.29 114.45 86.85
N GLN A 278 -131.45 115.36 85.89
CA GLN A 278 -130.77 115.31 84.58
C GLN A 278 -129.25 115.55 84.64
N MET A 279 -128.73 116.03 85.77
CA MET A 279 -127.29 116.17 85.99
C MET A 279 -126.63 114.85 86.44
N SER A 280 -127.35 113.96 87.14
CA SER A 280 -126.81 112.69 87.63
C SER A 280 -126.52 111.71 86.50
N ASP A 281 -127.43 111.61 85.53
CA ASP A 281 -127.35 110.66 84.40
C ASP A 281 -126.15 110.92 83.48
N LYS A 282 -125.52 112.10 83.56
CA LYS A 282 -124.35 112.48 82.76
C LYS A 282 -123.03 111.92 83.30
N ASP A 283 -122.86 111.80 84.62
CA ASP A 283 -121.62 111.26 85.20
C ASP A 283 -121.55 109.72 85.16
N GLU A 284 -122.70 109.03 85.21
CA GLU A 284 -122.77 107.57 85.01
C GLU A 284 -122.30 107.18 83.59
N SER A 285 -122.70 107.97 82.59
CA SER A 285 -122.33 107.78 81.18
C SER A 285 -120.82 107.87 80.93
N LYS A 286 -120.10 108.66 81.73
CA LYS A 286 -118.64 108.81 81.62
C LYS A 286 -117.89 107.54 82.03
N LYS A 287 -118.26 106.91 83.15
CA LYS A 287 -117.59 105.70 83.69
C LYS A 287 -117.65 104.50 82.73
N ASN A 288 -118.73 104.37 81.96
CA ASN A 288 -118.88 103.30 80.97
C ASN A 288 -117.91 103.43 79.78
N VAL A 289 -117.41 104.63 79.48
CA VAL A 289 -116.41 104.83 78.41
C VAL A 289 -115.03 104.35 78.85
N ASP A 290 -114.63 104.68 80.08
CA ASP A 290 -113.33 104.27 80.63
C ASP A 290 -113.22 102.73 80.71
N LEU A 291 -114.29 102.05 81.15
CA LEU A 291 -114.35 100.59 81.23
C LEU A 291 -114.20 99.90 79.86
N LEU A 292 -114.68 100.54 78.79
CA LEU A 292 -114.57 100.01 77.42
C LEU A 292 -113.15 100.17 76.85
N ILE A 293 -112.43 101.22 77.25
CA ILE A 293 -111.04 101.47 76.83
C ILE A 293 -110.10 100.38 77.38
N ASP A 294 -110.28 99.93 78.62
CA ASP A 294 -109.46 98.86 79.20
C ASP A 294 -109.73 97.48 78.58
N GLN A 295 -110.96 97.20 78.12
CA GLN A 295 -111.24 95.97 77.37
C GLN A 295 -110.46 95.89 76.05
N TYR A 296 -110.39 96.99 75.29
CA TYR A 296 -109.61 97.05 74.05
C TYR A 296 -108.09 96.98 74.30
N ARG A 297 -107.59 97.49 75.43
CA ARG A 297 -106.17 97.35 75.81
C ARG A 297 -105.78 95.88 76.01
N GLN A 298 -106.62 95.08 76.65
CA GLN A 298 -106.35 93.67 76.89
C GLN A 298 -106.35 92.83 75.59
N GLN A 299 -107.25 93.12 74.65
CA GLN A 299 -107.23 92.48 73.32
C GLN A 299 -105.91 92.75 72.56
N LEU A 300 -105.37 93.98 72.67
CA LEU A 300 -104.12 94.39 72.03
C LEU A 300 -102.86 93.78 72.67
N ILE A 301 -102.97 93.16 73.85
CA ILE A 301 -101.89 92.38 74.48
C ILE A 301 -101.89 90.96 73.90
N ASN A 302 -103.06 90.31 73.87
CA ASN A 302 -103.21 88.93 73.39
C ASN A 302 -102.74 88.74 71.92
N GLU A 303 -102.98 89.73 71.04
CA GLU A 303 -102.45 89.69 69.66
C GLU A 303 -100.91 89.72 69.59
N LYS A 304 -100.23 90.34 70.55
CA LYS A 304 -98.76 90.42 70.54
C LYS A 304 -98.13 89.08 70.93
N GLU A 305 -98.71 88.39 71.91
CA GLU A 305 -98.26 87.06 72.34
C GLU A 305 -98.42 86.02 71.20
N LEU A 306 -99.54 86.08 70.47
CA LEU A 306 -99.77 85.27 69.27
C LEU A 306 -98.70 85.49 68.18
N ARG A 307 -98.27 86.74 67.94
CA ARG A 307 -97.20 87.04 66.99
C ARG A 307 -95.85 86.49 67.44
N THR A 308 -95.47 86.66 68.72
CA THR A 308 -94.20 86.14 69.24
C THR A 308 -94.09 84.62 69.16
N ASN A 309 -95.21 83.89 69.29
CA ASN A 309 -95.22 82.45 69.08
C ASN A 309 -94.96 82.09 67.61
N ALA A 310 -95.62 82.76 66.66
CA ALA A 310 -95.44 82.51 65.22
C ALA A 310 -93.99 82.78 64.75
N ASP A 311 -93.35 83.85 65.23
CA ASP A 311 -91.94 84.15 64.93
C ASP A 311 -91.00 83.05 65.46
N SER A 312 -91.32 82.45 66.62
CA SER A 312 -90.52 81.36 67.21
C SER A 312 -90.60 80.05 66.38
N GLU A 313 -91.74 79.78 65.74
CA GLU A 313 -91.90 78.62 64.85
C GLU A 313 -91.14 78.81 63.52
N LEU A 314 -91.17 80.03 62.96
CA LEU A 314 -90.44 80.36 61.73
C LEU A 314 -88.93 80.16 61.87
N GLU A 315 -88.33 80.55 63.00
CA GLU A 315 -86.89 80.34 63.23
C GLU A 315 -86.54 78.86 63.46
N ASN A 316 -87.48 78.09 64.02
CA ASN A 316 -87.38 76.62 64.12
C ASN A 316 -87.41 75.94 62.74
N ILE A 317 -88.19 76.48 61.79
CA ILE A 317 -88.24 76.00 60.40
C ILE A 317 -86.95 76.37 59.64
N ARG A 318 -86.46 77.61 59.77
CA ARG A 318 -85.15 78.05 59.22
C ARG A 318 -84.00 77.16 59.70
N SER A 319 -83.95 76.88 60.99
CA SER A 319 -82.96 75.99 61.61
C SER A 319 -82.99 74.54 61.09
N LYS A 320 -84.14 74.06 60.60
CA LYS A 320 -84.27 72.74 59.95
C LYS A 320 -83.84 72.79 58.48
N LEU A 321 -84.18 73.86 57.76
CA LEU A 321 -83.75 74.10 56.38
C LEU A 321 -82.21 74.13 56.25
N ILE A 322 -81.52 74.86 57.12
CA ILE A 322 -80.05 74.95 57.09
C ILE A 322 -79.39 73.58 57.26
N LYS A 323 -79.93 72.71 58.12
CA LYS A 323 -79.42 71.34 58.31
C LYS A 323 -79.59 70.48 57.06
N LEU A 324 -80.77 70.52 56.44
CA LEU A 324 -81.05 69.81 55.18
C LEU A 324 -80.17 70.29 54.02
N THR A 325 -79.86 71.59 53.94
CA THR A 325 -78.91 72.13 52.95
C THR A 325 -77.51 71.54 53.16
N ASN A 326 -77.00 71.56 54.40
CA ASN A 326 -75.67 71.04 54.71
C ASN A 326 -75.55 69.52 54.46
N GLU A 327 -76.60 68.75 54.78
CA GLU A 327 -76.68 67.31 54.47
C GLU A 327 -76.68 67.03 52.96
N TYR A 328 -77.38 67.85 52.17
CA TYR A 328 -77.38 67.76 50.72
C TYR A 328 -76.02 68.09 50.09
N GLU A 329 -75.32 69.12 50.59
CA GLU A 329 -73.97 69.45 50.13
C GLU A 329 -72.96 68.34 50.44
N LEU A 330 -73.02 67.75 51.64
CA LEU A 330 -72.16 66.63 52.05
C LEU A 330 -72.39 65.37 51.20
N LEU A 331 -73.64 65.10 50.81
CA LEU A 331 -73.97 64.01 49.89
C LEU A 331 -73.43 64.29 48.47
N ASN A 332 -73.46 65.55 48.03
CA ASN A 332 -73.00 65.97 46.71
C ASN A 332 -71.47 65.96 46.58
N THR A 333 -70.72 66.27 47.64
CA THR A 333 -69.26 66.09 47.67
C THR A 333 -68.89 64.60 47.65
N SER A 334 -69.53 63.78 48.49
CA SER A 334 -69.31 62.32 48.51
C SER A 334 -69.58 61.65 47.15
N LYS A 335 -70.62 62.11 46.41
CA LYS A 335 -70.90 61.65 45.05
C LYS A 335 -69.75 61.95 44.07
N LYS A 336 -69.15 63.15 44.14
CA LYS A 336 -68.00 63.53 43.29
C LYS A 336 -66.76 62.69 43.60
N GLU A 337 -66.50 62.39 44.86
CA GLU A 337 -65.40 61.51 45.28
C GLU A 337 -65.58 60.07 44.76
N PHE A 338 -66.82 59.57 44.72
CA PHE A 338 -67.13 58.28 44.12
C PHE A 338 -66.86 58.26 42.61
N GLU A 339 -67.31 59.27 41.87
CA GLU A 339 -67.08 59.42 40.42
C GLU A 339 -65.58 59.51 40.08
N ILE A 340 -64.80 60.24 40.89
CA ILE A 340 -63.34 60.32 40.77
C ILE A 340 -62.69 58.94 41.01
N ASN A 341 -63.18 58.16 41.98
CA ASN A 341 -62.68 56.81 42.25
C ASN A 341 -63.06 55.80 41.15
N GLU A 342 -64.22 55.91 40.52
CA GLU A 342 -64.56 55.09 39.35
C GLU A 342 -63.62 55.40 38.16
N LEU A 343 -63.39 56.69 37.87
CA LEU A 343 -62.43 57.11 36.84
C LEU A 343 -61.00 56.61 37.12
N ASN A 344 -60.56 56.67 38.38
CA ASN A 344 -59.23 56.20 38.78
C ASN A 344 -59.09 54.67 38.73
N THR A 345 -60.15 53.92 39.00
CA THR A 345 -60.14 52.45 38.88
C THR A 345 -60.20 52.01 37.41
N ARG A 346 -61.00 52.66 36.55
CA ARG A 346 -60.96 52.45 35.09
C ARG A 346 -59.56 52.68 34.52
N ARG A 347 -58.92 53.82 34.82
CA ARG A 347 -57.54 54.11 34.36
C ARG A 347 -56.55 53.01 34.73
N LYS A 348 -56.60 52.51 35.97
CA LYS A 348 -55.72 51.40 36.42
C LYS A 348 -55.99 50.08 35.70
N MET A 349 -57.24 49.81 35.31
CA MET A 349 -57.55 48.66 34.45
C MET A 349 -57.00 48.89 33.02
N ASP A 350 -57.24 50.04 32.40
CA ASP A 350 -56.71 50.35 31.06
C ASP A 350 -55.18 50.25 31.01
N GLU A 351 -54.50 50.72 32.04
CA GLU A 351 -53.04 50.74 32.16
C GLU A 351 -52.44 49.35 32.41
N THR A 352 -53.13 48.50 33.19
CA THR A 352 -52.75 47.08 33.32
C THR A 352 -53.09 46.27 32.07
N HIS A 353 -54.18 46.59 31.35
CA HIS A 353 -54.48 46.01 30.04
C HIS A 353 -53.41 46.37 28.99
N ARG A 354 -53.00 47.65 28.88
CA ARG A 354 -51.90 48.08 28.00
C ARG A 354 -50.58 47.39 28.36
N SER A 355 -50.26 47.31 29.66
CA SER A 355 -49.05 46.63 30.13
C SER A 355 -49.04 45.15 29.77
N ARG A 356 -50.20 44.46 29.91
CA ARG A 356 -50.37 43.06 29.53
C ARG A 356 -50.29 42.87 28.01
N GLN A 357 -50.87 43.77 27.22
CA GLN A 357 -50.79 43.73 25.76
C GLN A 357 -49.34 43.89 25.28
N ALA A 358 -48.62 44.90 25.80
CA ALA A 358 -47.21 45.12 25.46
C ALA A 358 -46.28 43.96 25.87
N VAL A 359 -46.67 43.11 26.84
CA VAL A 359 -45.97 41.85 27.14
C VAL A 359 -46.29 40.78 26.10
N LEU A 360 -47.57 40.62 25.72
CA LEU A 360 -47.98 39.67 24.66
C LEU A 360 -47.28 39.99 23.34
N ASP A 361 -47.26 41.27 22.94
CA ASP A 361 -46.62 41.73 21.70
C ASP A 361 -45.11 41.42 21.70
N ARG A 362 -44.41 41.65 22.82
CA ARG A 362 -42.99 41.25 22.97
C ARG A 362 -42.78 39.74 22.87
N THR A 363 -43.62 38.93 23.52
CA THR A 363 -43.49 37.47 23.43
C THR A 363 -43.80 36.94 22.03
N ARG A 364 -44.65 37.64 21.26
CA ARG A 364 -44.89 37.36 19.84
C ARG A 364 -43.66 37.72 19.01
N ASP A 365 -43.10 38.90 19.18
CA ASP A 365 -41.86 39.34 18.52
C ASP A 365 -40.70 38.37 18.77
N GLU A 366 -40.56 37.88 20.01
CA GLU A 366 -39.57 36.87 20.38
C GLU A 366 -39.83 35.52 19.71
N TYR A 367 -41.09 35.08 19.65
CA TYR A 367 -41.49 33.86 18.94
C TYR A 367 -41.23 33.96 17.43
N GLU A 368 -41.58 35.08 16.77
CA GLU A 368 -41.31 35.30 15.34
C GLU A 368 -39.80 35.36 15.04
N LYS A 369 -38.98 35.92 15.95
CA LYS A 369 -37.50 35.87 15.85
C LYS A 369 -36.94 34.47 16.05
N LEU A 370 -37.54 33.67 16.93
CA LEU A 370 -37.13 32.28 17.16
C LEU A 370 -37.51 31.37 15.99
N LEU A 371 -38.67 31.60 15.38
CA LEU A 371 -39.14 30.89 14.20
C LEU A 371 -38.25 31.13 12.97
N ARG A 372 -37.80 32.38 12.74
CA ARG A 372 -36.82 32.68 11.68
C ARG A 372 -35.51 31.93 11.91
N LYS A 373 -34.93 32.01 13.12
CA LYS A 373 -33.73 31.24 13.48
C LYS A 373 -33.89 29.73 13.29
N TYR A 374 -35.11 29.21 13.41
CA TYR A 374 -35.41 27.81 13.16
C TYR A 374 -35.43 27.49 11.65
N THR A 375 -36.05 28.33 10.82
CA THR A 375 -35.98 28.17 9.35
C THR A 375 -34.55 28.34 8.81
N ASP A 376 -33.79 29.32 9.31
CA ASP A 376 -32.38 29.53 8.96
C ASP A 376 -31.52 28.27 9.27
N LEU A 377 -31.87 27.54 10.34
CA LEU A 377 -31.21 26.29 10.73
C LEU A 377 -31.67 25.07 9.90
N GLU A 378 -32.92 25.03 9.45
CA GLU A 378 -33.42 23.98 8.54
C GLU A 378 -32.79 24.12 7.15
N GLU A 379 -32.62 25.34 6.64
CA GLU A 379 -31.91 25.62 5.38
C GLU A 379 -30.45 25.14 5.45
N VAL A 380 -29.69 25.55 6.49
CA VAL A 380 -28.31 25.07 6.72
C VAL A 380 -28.24 23.55 6.92
N TYR A 381 -29.25 22.93 7.54
CA TYR A 381 -29.32 21.47 7.66
C TYR A 381 -29.48 20.80 6.28
N HIS A 382 -30.32 21.33 5.40
CA HIS A 382 -30.50 20.82 4.04
C HIS A 382 -29.24 20.99 3.17
N GLU A 383 -28.51 22.11 3.30
CA GLU A 383 -27.19 22.29 2.67
C GLU A 383 -26.19 21.22 3.17
N LEU A 384 -26.10 21.00 4.48
CA LEU A 384 -25.20 19.99 5.06
C LEU A 384 -25.57 18.54 4.69
N VAL A 385 -26.84 18.26 4.41
CA VAL A 385 -27.29 16.96 3.89
C VAL A 385 -26.88 16.80 2.42
N THR A 386 -27.13 17.78 1.56
CA THR A 386 -26.78 17.71 0.12
C THR A 386 -25.27 17.71 -0.13
N ILE A 387 -24.49 18.43 0.69
CA ILE A 387 -23.02 18.33 0.69
C ILE A 387 -22.58 16.90 1.04
N ARG A 388 -23.14 16.31 2.11
CA ARG A 388 -22.83 14.93 2.50
C ARG A 388 -23.18 13.91 1.41
N GLU A 389 -24.34 14.05 0.77
CA GLU A 389 -24.76 13.17 -0.33
C GLU A 389 -23.76 13.24 -1.50
N LYS A 390 -23.35 14.46 -1.88
CA LYS A 390 -22.29 14.68 -2.88
C LYS A 390 -20.97 14.04 -2.47
N ASP A 391 -20.48 14.28 -1.25
CA ASP A 391 -19.25 13.68 -0.73
C ASP A 391 -19.30 12.14 -0.74
N THR A 392 -20.44 11.54 -0.36
CA THR A 392 -20.62 10.08 -0.45
C THR A 392 -20.61 9.57 -1.89
N SER A 393 -21.17 10.32 -2.84
CA SER A 393 -21.13 9.95 -4.26
C SER A 393 -19.71 10.01 -4.84
N GLU A 394 -18.90 10.99 -4.43
CA GLU A 394 -17.49 11.11 -4.82
C GLU A 394 -16.62 10.01 -4.22
N LEU A 395 -16.84 9.66 -2.94
CA LEU A 395 -16.20 8.51 -2.30
C LEU A 395 -16.55 7.18 -2.99
N GLU A 396 -17.80 7.02 -3.45
CA GLU A 396 -18.23 5.83 -4.18
C GLU A 396 -17.72 5.78 -5.63
N ILE A 397 -17.33 6.92 -6.22
CA ILE A 397 -16.55 6.98 -7.47
C ILE A 397 -15.11 6.54 -7.20
N ILE A 398 -14.46 7.13 -6.18
CA ILE A 398 -13.07 6.83 -5.82
C ILE A 398 -12.89 5.36 -5.43
N ARG A 399 -13.83 4.77 -4.67
CA ARG A 399 -13.81 3.34 -4.33
C ARG A 399 -13.78 2.45 -5.58
N ARG A 400 -14.66 2.71 -6.54
CA ARG A 400 -14.75 1.92 -7.78
C ARG A 400 -13.49 2.04 -8.64
N GLU A 401 -12.87 3.23 -8.69
CA GLU A 401 -11.62 3.41 -9.44
C GLU A 401 -10.42 2.74 -8.74
N LEU A 402 -10.37 2.76 -7.39
CA LEU A 402 -9.39 1.99 -6.62
C LEU A 402 -9.56 0.48 -6.82
N GLU A 403 -10.81 -0.01 -6.85
CA GLU A 403 -11.12 -1.42 -7.13
C GLU A 403 -10.76 -1.81 -8.57
N ARG A 404 -10.99 -0.93 -9.55
CA ARG A 404 -10.55 -1.11 -10.94
C ARG A 404 -9.03 -1.23 -11.03
N LEU A 405 -8.29 -0.30 -10.43
CA LEU A 405 -6.83 -0.28 -10.40
C LEU A 405 -6.23 -1.47 -9.63
N HIS A 406 -6.89 -1.92 -8.56
CA HIS A 406 -6.46 -3.10 -7.81
C HIS A 406 -6.58 -4.39 -8.65
N ASN A 407 -7.69 -4.56 -9.36
CA ASN A 407 -7.88 -5.69 -10.28
C ASN A 407 -6.90 -5.65 -11.47
N GLU A 408 -6.61 -4.46 -12.02
CA GLU A 408 -5.59 -4.26 -13.05
C GLU A 408 -4.18 -4.65 -12.53
N ASN A 409 -3.84 -4.26 -11.30
CA ASN A 409 -2.56 -4.60 -10.68
C ASN A 409 -2.42 -6.11 -10.38
N ILE A 410 -3.50 -6.77 -9.96
CA ILE A 410 -3.58 -8.24 -9.81
C ILE A 410 -3.31 -8.92 -11.16
N GLU A 411 -3.92 -8.46 -12.24
CA GLU A 411 -3.78 -9.09 -13.56
C GLU A 411 -2.37 -8.87 -14.14
N LEU A 412 -1.80 -7.67 -14.00
CA LEU A 412 -0.40 -7.40 -14.33
C LEU A 412 0.58 -8.26 -13.51
N THR A 413 0.25 -8.56 -12.25
CA THR A 413 1.05 -9.46 -11.40
C THR A 413 1.02 -10.89 -11.93
N LYS A 414 -0.15 -11.45 -12.27
CA LYS A 414 -0.26 -12.78 -12.90
C LYS A 414 0.46 -12.85 -14.25
N GLN A 415 0.36 -11.81 -15.07
CA GLN A 415 1.06 -11.72 -16.36
C GLN A 415 2.58 -11.76 -16.15
N ARG A 416 3.09 -11.04 -15.14
CA ARG A 416 4.50 -11.11 -14.75
C ARG A 416 4.89 -12.50 -14.24
N GLU A 417 4.12 -13.11 -13.34
CA GLU A 417 4.39 -14.47 -12.83
C GLU A 417 4.44 -15.49 -13.98
N THR A 418 3.53 -15.38 -14.95
CA THR A 418 3.49 -16.22 -16.16
C THR A 418 4.72 -15.99 -17.05
N LEU A 419 5.18 -14.73 -17.16
CA LEU A 419 6.39 -14.36 -17.89
C LEU A 419 7.65 -14.91 -17.20
N ASP A 420 7.76 -14.74 -15.89
CA ASP A 420 8.89 -15.19 -15.07
C ASP A 420 9.00 -16.74 -15.14
N ILE A 421 7.88 -17.49 -15.02
CA ILE A 421 7.83 -18.94 -15.25
C ILE A 421 8.25 -19.31 -16.69
N THR A 422 7.84 -18.53 -17.69
CA THR A 422 8.21 -18.77 -19.09
C THR A 422 9.71 -18.55 -19.32
N HIS A 423 10.29 -17.53 -18.69
CA HIS A 423 11.74 -17.29 -18.70
C HIS A 423 12.50 -18.41 -18.00
N ASP A 424 12.09 -18.86 -16.82
CA ASP A 424 12.72 -19.99 -16.12
C ASP A 424 12.73 -21.27 -16.96
N ILE A 425 11.63 -21.56 -17.66
CA ILE A 425 11.56 -22.70 -18.60
C ILE A 425 12.51 -22.53 -19.79
N GLN A 426 12.68 -21.31 -20.33
CA GLN A 426 13.63 -21.04 -21.41
C GLN A 426 15.09 -21.12 -20.93
N ILE A 427 15.40 -20.51 -19.79
CA ILE A 427 16.70 -20.56 -19.12
C ILE A 427 17.10 -22.00 -18.83
N LYS A 428 16.18 -22.81 -18.29
CA LYS A 428 16.42 -24.24 -18.07
C LYS A 428 16.66 -25.01 -19.37
N LYS A 429 15.87 -24.80 -20.42
CA LYS A 429 16.11 -25.41 -21.75
C LYS A 429 17.48 -25.03 -22.32
N ILE A 430 17.96 -23.81 -22.08
CA ILE A 430 19.29 -23.36 -22.48
C ILE A 430 20.36 -24.09 -21.67
N TYR A 431 20.23 -24.18 -20.34
CA TYR A 431 21.14 -24.96 -19.49
C TYR A 431 21.17 -26.45 -19.86
N ASP A 432 20.02 -27.10 -20.03
CA ASP A 432 19.91 -28.51 -20.42
C ASP A 432 20.58 -28.76 -21.79
N SER A 433 20.43 -27.81 -22.73
CA SER A 433 21.08 -27.84 -24.05
C SER A 433 22.60 -27.69 -23.94
N TYR A 434 23.10 -26.72 -23.15
CA TYR A 434 24.54 -26.55 -22.91
C TYR A 434 25.15 -27.75 -22.17
N ALA A 435 24.49 -28.29 -21.15
CA ALA A 435 24.93 -29.47 -20.41
C ALA A 435 25.02 -30.69 -21.33
N LYS A 436 24.01 -30.91 -22.19
CA LYS A 436 24.06 -31.97 -23.20
C LYS A 436 25.23 -31.80 -24.18
N ARG A 437 25.44 -30.59 -24.72
CA ARG A 437 26.54 -30.32 -25.67
C ARG A 437 27.93 -30.41 -25.01
N LEU A 438 28.04 -30.05 -23.73
CA LEU A 438 29.25 -30.25 -22.94
C LEU A 438 29.53 -31.75 -22.79
N HIS A 439 28.52 -32.55 -22.41
CA HIS A 439 28.66 -34.00 -22.27
C HIS A 439 28.98 -34.71 -23.60
N GLU A 440 28.41 -34.25 -24.72
CA GLU A 440 28.78 -34.71 -26.06
C GLU A 440 30.23 -34.37 -26.45
N ALA A 441 30.82 -33.31 -25.88
CA ALA A 441 32.22 -32.95 -26.03
C ALA A 441 33.15 -33.70 -25.04
N GLU A 442 32.68 -34.00 -23.83
CA GLU A 442 33.37 -34.87 -22.85
C GLU A 442 33.54 -36.30 -23.38
N GLN A 443 32.56 -36.80 -24.14
CA GLN A 443 32.64 -38.11 -24.81
C GLN A 443 33.55 -38.12 -26.06
N TRP A 444 33.99 -36.97 -26.57
CA TRP A 444 34.75 -36.91 -27.83
C TRP A 444 36.15 -37.55 -27.76
N PRO A 445 36.94 -37.36 -26.68
CA PRO A 445 38.18 -38.10 -26.45
C PRO A 445 37.98 -39.63 -26.46
N ASP A 446 36.95 -40.14 -25.79
CA ASP A 446 36.67 -41.59 -25.76
C ASP A 446 36.31 -42.12 -27.15
N ARG A 447 35.45 -41.40 -27.90
CA ARG A 447 35.10 -41.75 -29.27
C ARG A 447 36.32 -41.75 -30.19
N LEU A 448 37.16 -40.72 -30.11
CA LEU A 448 38.41 -40.64 -30.85
C LEU A 448 39.39 -41.75 -30.45
N GLN A 449 39.43 -42.13 -29.18
CA GLN A 449 40.26 -43.24 -28.69
C GLN A 449 39.74 -44.61 -29.15
N THR A 450 38.42 -44.79 -29.26
CA THR A 450 37.83 -46.01 -29.86
C THR A 450 38.10 -46.11 -31.35
N GLU A 451 37.99 -45.02 -32.11
CA GLU A 451 38.31 -45.00 -33.54
C GLU A 451 39.82 -45.21 -33.77
N LEU A 452 40.68 -44.55 -32.99
CA LEU A 452 42.13 -44.76 -33.06
C LEU A 452 42.51 -46.21 -32.73
N ASN A 453 41.83 -46.85 -31.79
CA ASN A 453 42.02 -48.27 -31.50
C ASN A 453 41.46 -49.17 -32.62
N HIS A 454 40.35 -48.80 -33.25
CA HIS A 454 39.80 -49.51 -34.41
C HIS A 454 40.76 -49.47 -35.61
N GLN A 455 41.30 -48.30 -35.96
CA GLN A 455 42.31 -48.13 -37.00
C GLN A 455 43.61 -48.90 -36.69
N ARG A 456 44.07 -48.88 -35.43
CA ARG A 456 45.21 -49.70 -34.98
C ARG A 456 44.96 -51.20 -35.17
N GLU A 457 43.77 -51.68 -34.85
CA GLU A 457 43.40 -53.09 -34.99
C GLU A 457 43.22 -53.48 -36.47
N GLN A 458 42.62 -52.63 -37.31
CA GLN A 458 42.59 -52.82 -38.76
C GLN A 458 44.00 -52.95 -39.35
N HIS A 459 44.91 -52.04 -39.00
CA HIS A 459 46.31 -52.13 -39.42
C HIS A 459 47.01 -53.39 -38.88
N ARG A 460 46.71 -53.83 -37.64
CA ARG A 460 47.25 -55.07 -37.07
C ARG A 460 46.81 -56.30 -37.89
N ILE A 461 45.54 -56.36 -38.29
CA ILE A 461 44.99 -57.43 -39.13
C ILE A 461 45.64 -57.40 -40.52
N GLN A 462 45.72 -56.22 -41.15
CA GLN A 462 46.37 -56.04 -42.46
C GLN A 462 47.84 -56.48 -42.46
N MET A 463 48.60 -56.17 -41.39
CA MET A 463 49.98 -56.63 -41.23
C MET A 463 50.08 -58.16 -41.11
N ILE A 464 49.16 -58.81 -40.40
CA ILE A 464 49.11 -60.28 -40.26
C ILE A 464 48.74 -60.93 -41.60
N ASP A 465 47.80 -60.36 -42.36
CA ASP A 465 47.46 -60.82 -43.71
C ASP A 465 48.64 -60.65 -44.69
N PHE A 466 49.37 -59.54 -44.62
CA PHE A 466 50.56 -59.30 -45.43
C PHE A 466 51.73 -60.24 -45.07
N GLU A 467 51.96 -60.50 -43.78
CA GLU A 467 52.90 -61.53 -43.33
C GLU A 467 52.51 -62.93 -43.84
N ARG A 468 51.21 -63.27 -43.86
CA ARG A 468 50.74 -64.54 -44.41
C ARG A 468 51.01 -64.61 -45.92
N GLN A 469 50.65 -63.57 -46.68
CA GLN A 469 50.91 -63.50 -48.13
C GLN A 469 52.40 -63.61 -48.46
N LEU A 470 53.29 -62.97 -47.69
CA LEU A 470 54.74 -63.14 -47.85
C LEU A 470 55.18 -64.58 -47.62
N ARG A 471 54.69 -65.25 -46.56
CA ARG A 471 55.00 -66.65 -46.27
C ARG A 471 54.48 -67.60 -47.36
N GLU A 472 53.29 -67.35 -47.89
CA GLU A 472 52.70 -68.11 -49.00
C GLU A 472 53.52 -67.92 -50.29
N ASN A 473 53.89 -66.68 -50.64
CA ASN A 473 54.74 -66.39 -51.79
C ASN A 473 56.13 -67.03 -51.68
N PHE A 474 56.81 -66.91 -50.53
CA PHE A 474 58.11 -67.57 -50.31
C PHE A 474 58.01 -69.10 -50.37
N ALA A 475 56.89 -69.70 -49.94
CA ALA A 475 56.68 -71.14 -50.07
C ALA A 475 56.48 -71.56 -51.55
N ILE A 476 55.78 -70.76 -52.34
CA ILE A 476 55.58 -70.97 -53.78
C ILE A 476 56.91 -70.81 -54.54
N GLU A 477 57.68 -69.76 -54.28
CA GLU A 477 59.01 -69.57 -54.90
C GLU A 477 59.98 -70.71 -54.54
N LEU A 478 59.99 -71.15 -53.27
CA LEU A 478 60.81 -72.27 -52.83
C LEU A 478 60.42 -73.58 -53.52
N ASP A 479 59.13 -73.82 -53.81
CA ASP A 479 58.72 -75.01 -54.54
C ASP A 479 59.01 -74.92 -56.05
N ILE A 480 58.85 -73.73 -56.65
CA ILE A 480 59.30 -73.45 -58.02
C ILE A 480 60.80 -73.75 -58.17
N GLU A 481 61.64 -73.37 -57.20
CA GLU A 481 63.08 -73.65 -57.27
C GLU A 481 63.42 -75.14 -57.04
N LYS A 482 62.65 -75.87 -56.22
CA LYS A 482 62.72 -77.35 -56.15
C LYS A 482 62.32 -78.02 -57.47
N GLN A 483 61.30 -77.49 -58.15
CA GLN A 483 60.85 -78.00 -59.44
C GLN A 483 61.89 -77.73 -60.54
N LYS A 484 62.54 -76.55 -60.55
CA LYS A 484 63.68 -76.26 -61.46
C LYS A 484 64.87 -77.19 -61.20
N THR A 485 65.29 -77.33 -59.94
CA THR A 485 66.48 -78.13 -59.58
C THR A 485 66.27 -79.62 -59.84
N SER A 486 65.08 -80.17 -59.56
CA SER A 486 64.73 -81.55 -59.93
C SER A 486 64.56 -81.74 -61.45
N GLY A 487 64.07 -80.74 -62.19
CA GLY A 487 64.07 -80.73 -63.65
C GLY A 487 65.47 -80.71 -64.27
N LEU A 488 66.39 -79.93 -63.70
CA LEU A 488 67.81 -79.91 -64.07
C LEU A 488 68.49 -81.25 -63.81
N LEU A 489 68.29 -81.85 -62.62
CA LEU A 489 68.80 -83.19 -62.30
C LEU A 489 68.33 -84.24 -63.32
N ARG A 490 67.02 -84.30 -63.59
CA ARG A 490 66.46 -85.23 -64.58
C ARG A 490 67.04 -85.04 -65.98
N LYS A 491 67.36 -83.80 -66.36
CA LYS A 491 68.03 -83.53 -67.64
C LYS A 491 69.47 -84.06 -67.63
N TYR A 492 70.25 -83.81 -66.58
CA TYR A 492 71.61 -84.34 -66.47
C TYR A 492 71.65 -85.88 -66.45
N GLU A 493 70.67 -86.53 -65.82
CA GLU A 493 70.47 -87.98 -65.91
C GLU A 493 70.25 -88.45 -67.37
N GLN A 494 69.35 -87.79 -68.10
CA GLN A 494 69.06 -88.11 -69.51
C GLN A 494 70.26 -87.86 -70.44
N ASP A 495 70.97 -86.74 -70.27
CA ASP A 495 72.18 -86.41 -71.05
C ASP A 495 73.32 -87.40 -70.77
N SER A 496 73.43 -87.91 -69.53
CA SER A 496 74.36 -88.97 -69.13
C SER A 496 74.01 -90.33 -69.75
N ASP A 497 72.74 -90.75 -69.69
CA ASP A 497 72.26 -92.00 -70.31
C ASP A 497 72.44 -91.98 -71.83
N HIS A 498 72.11 -90.86 -72.48
CA HIS A 498 72.29 -90.70 -73.92
C HIS A 498 73.78 -90.78 -74.33
N SER A 499 74.66 -90.12 -73.58
CA SER A 499 76.12 -90.21 -73.78
C SER A 499 76.63 -91.64 -73.61
N THR A 500 76.12 -92.37 -72.61
CA THR A 500 76.47 -93.77 -72.35
C THR A 500 75.99 -94.71 -73.45
N GLN A 501 74.79 -94.50 -73.99
CA GLN A 501 74.28 -95.26 -75.14
C GLN A 501 75.06 -94.98 -76.43
N LYS A 502 75.48 -93.74 -76.65
CA LYS A 502 76.30 -93.34 -77.80
C LYS A 502 77.68 -94.00 -77.75
N LEU A 503 78.38 -93.94 -76.60
CA LEU A 503 79.66 -94.62 -76.41
C LEU A 503 79.56 -96.14 -76.62
N ARG A 504 78.45 -96.79 -76.20
CA ARG A 504 78.20 -98.21 -76.51
C ARG A 504 78.08 -98.48 -78.02
N HIS A 505 77.43 -97.61 -78.79
CA HIS A 505 77.34 -97.77 -80.24
C HIS A 505 78.68 -97.57 -80.95
N GLU A 506 79.49 -96.60 -80.51
CA GLU A 506 80.82 -96.34 -81.06
C GLU A 506 81.82 -97.47 -80.74
N LEU A 507 81.68 -98.12 -79.58
CA LEU A 507 82.45 -99.32 -79.23
C LEU A 507 82.10 -100.52 -80.13
N ILE A 508 80.81 -100.78 -80.36
CA ILE A 508 80.35 -101.90 -81.19
C ILE A 508 80.75 -101.70 -82.67
N SER A 509 80.74 -100.46 -83.19
CA SER A 509 81.14 -100.20 -84.57
C SER A 509 82.66 -100.36 -84.78
N THR A 510 83.48 -99.91 -83.82
CA THR A 510 84.95 -100.05 -83.89
C THR A 510 85.42 -101.49 -83.69
N GLU A 511 84.75 -102.26 -82.83
CA GLU A 511 85.01 -103.71 -82.68
C GLU A 511 84.73 -104.47 -83.98
N LYS A 512 83.64 -104.14 -84.69
CA LYS A 512 83.28 -104.77 -85.96
C LYS A 512 84.32 -104.53 -87.06
N VAL A 513 84.79 -103.28 -87.25
CA VAL A 513 85.87 -102.96 -88.20
C VAL A 513 87.16 -103.72 -87.84
N SER A 514 87.44 -103.89 -86.55
CA SER A 514 88.60 -104.62 -86.03
C SER A 514 88.50 -106.16 -86.21
N ILE A 515 87.36 -106.69 -86.64
CA ILE A 515 87.17 -108.10 -87.04
C ILE A 515 87.34 -108.23 -88.55
N GLU A 516 86.73 -107.34 -89.33
CA GLU A 516 86.82 -107.32 -90.80
C GLU A 516 88.28 -107.13 -91.27
N GLN A 517 89.07 -106.27 -90.61
CA GLN A 517 90.51 -106.15 -90.87
C GLN A 517 91.31 -107.43 -90.53
N ARG A 518 90.89 -108.20 -89.51
CA ARG A 518 91.60 -109.42 -89.10
C ARG A 518 91.46 -110.52 -90.15
N GLN A 519 90.25 -110.71 -90.65
CA GLN A 519 89.93 -111.69 -91.70
C GLN A 519 90.69 -111.40 -93.00
N TYR A 520 90.93 -110.12 -93.32
CA TYR A 520 91.76 -109.72 -94.47
C TYR A 520 93.23 -110.15 -94.32
N TYR A 521 93.83 -109.96 -93.14
CA TYR A 521 95.22 -110.37 -92.89
C TYR A 521 95.39 -111.90 -92.81
N GLU A 522 94.40 -112.62 -92.28
CA GLU A 522 94.40 -114.10 -92.28
C GLU A 522 94.42 -114.65 -93.72
N GLN A 523 93.63 -114.08 -94.63
CA GLN A 523 93.64 -114.47 -96.05
C GLN A 523 94.99 -114.16 -96.74
N GLN A 524 95.63 -113.02 -96.45
CA GLN A 524 96.98 -112.75 -96.97
C GLN A 524 98.03 -113.73 -96.44
N ILE A 525 97.98 -114.09 -95.16
CA ILE A 525 98.93 -115.03 -94.55
C ILE A 525 98.78 -116.42 -95.17
N GLU A 526 97.55 -116.89 -95.41
CA GLU A 526 97.33 -118.19 -96.04
C GLU A 526 97.81 -118.22 -97.50
N GLN A 527 97.63 -117.13 -98.25
CA GLN A 527 98.16 -116.98 -99.61
C GLN A 527 99.71 -117.03 -99.62
N LEU A 528 100.36 -116.22 -98.76
CA LEU A 528 101.83 -116.19 -98.64
C LEU A 528 102.42 -117.54 -98.20
N GLN A 529 101.66 -118.38 -97.48
CA GLN A 529 102.07 -119.75 -97.15
C GLN A 529 102.03 -120.71 -98.34
N ARG A 530 101.11 -120.51 -99.30
CA ARG A 530 101.07 -121.27 -100.56
C ARG A 530 102.28 -120.91 -101.42
N ASP A 531 102.47 -119.61 -101.68
CA ASP A 531 103.57 -119.08 -102.50
C ASP A 531 104.93 -119.53 -101.95
N LYS A 532 105.12 -119.46 -100.62
CA LYS A 532 106.32 -119.95 -99.92
C LYS A 532 106.59 -121.45 -100.14
N ASN A 533 105.54 -122.27 -100.19
CA ASN A 533 105.69 -123.72 -100.38
C ASN A 533 106.01 -124.08 -101.84
N ASP A 534 105.53 -123.30 -102.81
CA ASP A 534 105.85 -123.52 -104.23
C ASP A 534 107.25 -122.99 -104.59
N LEU A 535 107.64 -121.80 -104.11
CA LEU A 535 109.03 -121.32 -104.15
C LEU A 535 110.02 -122.30 -103.48
N LYS A 536 109.59 -123.03 -102.44
CA LYS A 536 110.43 -124.06 -101.83
C LYS A 536 110.60 -125.29 -102.73
N LYS A 537 109.55 -125.70 -103.46
CA LYS A 537 109.67 -126.79 -104.47
C LYS A 537 110.62 -126.39 -105.59
N GLU A 538 110.52 -125.15 -106.09
CA GLU A 538 111.44 -124.61 -107.10
C GLU A 538 112.89 -124.55 -106.59
N LEU A 539 113.12 -124.13 -105.35
CA LEU A 539 114.46 -124.14 -104.76
C LEU A 539 115.02 -125.56 -104.62
N ASP A 540 114.19 -126.57 -104.35
CA ASP A 540 114.64 -127.95 -104.22
C ASP A 540 114.83 -128.65 -105.60
N THR A 541 114.10 -128.27 -106.65
CA THR A 541 114.45 -128.68 -108.04
C THR A 541 115.72 -127.97 -108.53
N LEU A 542 115.89 -126.68 -108.25
CA LEU A 542 117.12 -125.94 -108.58
C LEU A 542 118.34 -126.49 -107.81
N ARG A 543 118.18 -126.93 -106.56
CA ARG A 543 119.24 -127.65 -105.82
C ARG A 543 119.60 -129.00 -106.46
N ASN A 544 118.62 -129.72 -107.02
CA ASN A 544 118.89 -130.99 -107.69
C ASN A 544 119.60 -130.77 -109.04
N ALA A 545 119.19 -129.76 -109.82
CA ALA A 545 119.92 -129.37 -111.03
C ALA A 545 121.35 -128.86 -110.71
N LEU A 546 121.54 -128.11 -109.62
CA LEU A 546 122.86 -127.70 -109.14
C LEU A 546 123.70 -128.88 -108.66
N LYS A 547 123.10 -129.90 -108.02
CA LYS A 547 123.80 -131.16 -107.71
C LYS A 547 124.28 -131.86 -108.98
N GLU A 548 123.40 -132.03 -109.97
CA GLU A 548 123.71 -132.72 -111.23
C GLU A 548 124.83 -132.01 -112.01
N LEU A 549 124.81 -130.68 -112.08
CA LEU A 549 125.90 -129.87 -112.66
C LEU A 549 127.20 -129.92 -111.83
N HIS A 550 127.10 -129.95 -110.50
CA HIS A 550 128.26 -130.08 -109.62
C HIS A 550 128.91 -131.48 -109.73
N GLU A 551 128.10 -132.52 -109.94
CA GLU A 551 128.53 -133.90 -110.14
C GLU A 551 129.15 -134.10 -111.54
N GLN A 552 128.65 -133.42 -112.58
CA GLN A 552 129.35 -133.33 -113.87
C GLN A 552 130.70 -132.58 -113.77
N THR A 553 130.81 -131.56 -112.90
CA THR A 553 132.03 -130.74 -112.77
C THR A 553 133.10 -131.40 -111.90
N ASN A 554 132.73 -132.03 -110.79
CA ASN A 554 133.68 -132.73 -109.90
C ASN A 554 134.32 -133.96 -110.56
N ASN A 555 133.69 -134.54 -111.59
CA ASN A 555 134.28 -135.57 -112.45
C ASN A 555 135.43 -135.07 -113.36
N GLN A 556 135.78 -133.77 -113.32
CA GLN A 556 136.88 -133.21 -114.13
C GLN A 556 138.06 -132.65 -113.31
N ARG A 557 137.83 -132.17 -112.07
CA ARG A 557 138.85 -131.50 -111.22
C ARG A 557 138.53 -131.68 -109.71
N ALA A 558 138.44 -132.92 -109.23
CA ALA A 558 139.57 -133.50 -108.51
C ALA A 558 140.75 -133.79 -109.46
N THR A 559 141.95 -133.23 -109.24
CA THR A 559 142.46 -132.40 -108.12
C THR A 559 141.74 -131.04 -107.93
N ASN A 560 141.57 -130.49 -106.71
CA ASN A 560 141.99 -130.91 -105.35
C ASN A 560 141.06 -130.36 -104.24
N ASN A 561 141.25 -130.81 -102.99
CA ASN A 561 140.23 -130.83 -101.90
C ASN A 561 140.60 -130.05 -100.58
N ASP A 562 139.80 -130.24 -99.49
CA ASP A 562 139.51 -129.60 -98.13
C ASP A 562 140.66 -129.14 -97.12
N ARG A 563 140.52 -128.66 -95.82
CA ARG A 563 139.46 -128.48 -94.74
C ARG A 563 139.90 -127.62 -93.47
N ILE A 564 139.09 -127.63 -92.36
CA ILE A 564 139.45 -127.48 -90.86
C ILE A 564 139.60 -126.02 -90.26
N ASN A 565 139.33 -125.57 -89.00
CA ASN A 565 138.71 -126.04 -87.69
C ASN A 565 138.31 -124.84 -86.71
N GLY A 566 137.87 -125.04 -85.43
CA GLY A 566 137.66 -123.96 -84.40
C GLY A 566 137.34 -124.35 -82.90
N LEU A 567 137.29 -123.41 -81.91
CA LEU A 567 136.78 -123.52 -80.49
C LEU A 567 136.85 -122.19 -79.63
N GLN A 568 136.20 -122.14 -78.43
CA GLN A 568 136.45 -121.33 -77.17
C GLN A 568 135.28 -120.46 -76.57
N LEU A 569 135.04 -120.51 -75.23
CA LEU A 569 134.02 -119.74 -74.45
C LEU A 569 134.27 -119.80 -72.90
N GLN A 570 133.64 -118.91 -72.11
CA GLN A 570 133.23 -119.01 -70.67
C GLN A 570 133.86 -118.07 -69.62
N GLU A 571 134.88 -117.25 -69.91
CA GLU A 571 135.67 -116.56 -68.86
C GLU A 571 135.20 -115.13 -68.46
N ASP A 572 134.63 -114.33 -69.38
CA ASP A 572 134.47 -112.87 -69.19
C ASP A 572 133.46 -112.39 -68.12
N LEU A 573 132.45 -113.19 -67.77
CA LEU A 573 131.27 -112.67 -67.06
C LEU A 573 131.54 -112.23 -65.61
N LEU A 574 132.51 -112.82 -64.92
CA LEU A 574 132.81 -112.48 -63.52
C LEU A 574 133.61 -111.17 -63.37
N ALA A 575 134.22 -110.67 -64.45
CA ALA A 575 135.16 -109.55 -64.38
C ALA A 575 134.49 -108.17 -64.36
N LYS A 576 133.27 -108.03 -64.92
CA LYS A 576 132.62 -106.73 -65.12
C LYS A 576 131.85 -106.19 -63.93
N GLU A 577 131.40 -107.05 -63.02
CA GLU A 577 130.66 -106.62 -61.83
C GLU A 577 131.57 -105.78 -60.89
N THR A 578 132.85 -106.15 -60.77
CA THR A 578 133.88 -105.39 -60.05
C THR A 578 134.17 -104.03 -60.69
N SER A 579 134.05 -103.89 -62.01
CA SER A 579 134.19 -102.58 -62.69
C SER A 579 133.06 -101.60 -62.31
N LEU A 580 131.89 -102.10 -61.90
CA LEU A 580 130.75 -101.25 -61.53
C LEU A 580 131.03 -100.42 -60.27
N PHE A 581 131.82 -100.95 -59.33
CA PHE A 581 132.22 -100.23 -58.12
C PHE A 581 133.22 -99.09 -58.41
N GLN A 582 134.04 -99.22 -59.45
CA GLN A 582 134.97 -98.17 -59.91
C GLN A 582 134.25 -97.03 -60.66
N ALA A 583 133.00 -97.23 -61.09
CA ALA A 583 132.23 -96.23 -61.83
C ALA A 583 131.83 -95.00 -60.99
N GLN A 584 131.82 -95.10 -59.66
CA GLN A 584 131.23 -94.06 -58.79
C GLN A 584 132.25 -93.08 -58.19
N SER A 585 133.56 -93.41 -58.16
CA SER A 585 134.61 -92.41 -57.87
C SER A 585 134.90 -91.54 -59.09
N THR A 586 135.06 -92.16 -60.26
CA THR A 586 135.45 -91.47 -61.50
C THR A 586 134.43 -90.45 -61.96
N ILE A 587 133.13 -90.65 -61.74
CA ILE A 587 132.09 -89.68 -62.11
C ILE A 587 132.08 -88.45 -61.17
N THR A 588 132.52 -88.56 -59.91
CA THR A 588 132.75 -87.39 -59.05
C THR A 588 133.96 -86.57 -59.49
N ASP A 589 135.02 -87.22 -59.97
CA ASP A 589 136.22 -86.54 -60.47
C ASP A 589 135.93 -85.87 -61.84
N LEU A 590 135.25 -86.57 -62.76
CA LEU A 590 134.80 -86.02 -64.04
C LEU A 590 133.88 -84.79 -63.90
N LYS A 591 133.08 -84.70 -62.83
CA LYS A 591 132.29 -83.47 -62.55
C LYS A 591 133.16 -82.28 -62.17
N LYS A 592 134.33 -82.53 -61.58
CA LYS A 592 135.30 -81.50 -61.19
C LYS A 592 136.12 -81.06 -62.40
N GLU A 593 136.56 -82.00 -63.22
CA GLU A 593 137.19 -81.72 -64.53
C GLU A 593 136.24 -80.98 -65.48
N LEU A 594 134.94 -81.29 -65.49
CA LEU A 594 133.96 -80.60 -66.34
C LEU A 594 133.76 -79.12 -65.94
N GLU A 595 133.88 -78.78 -64.66
CA GLU A 595 133.83 -77.38 -64.22
C GLU A 595 135.14 -76.64 -64.51
N GLN A 596 136.28 -77.31 -64.35
CA GLN A 596 137.59 -76.77 -64.74
C GLN A 596 137.68 -76.54 -66.28
N ALA A 597 137.12 -77.44 -67.07
CA ALA A 597 136.98 -77.29 -68.53
C ALA A 597 135.99 -76.18 -68.94
N ARG A 598 135.08 -75.74 -68.06
CA ARG A 598 134.24 -74.54 -68.30
C ARG A 598 135.07 -73.27 -68.14
N GLU A 599 135.95 -73.20 -67.15
CA GLU A 599 136.87 -72.07 -66.97
C GLU A 599 137.87 -71.96 -68.15
N GLU A 600 138.39 -73.09 -68.62
CA GLU A 600 139.21 -73.16 -69.84
C GLU A 600 138.40 -72.79 -71.10
N MET A 601 137.14 -73.23 -71.24
CA MET A 601 136.27 -72.81 -72.34
C MET A 601 136.04 -71.28 -72.32
N THR A 602 135.82 -70.67 -71.16
CA THR A 602 135.63 -69.20 -71.09
C THR A 602 136.88 -68.44 -71.50
N THR A 603 138.07 -68.85 -71.03
CA THR A 603 139.32 -68.17 -71.40
C THR A 603 139.68 -68.38 -72.87
N LEU A 604 139.43 -69.57 -73.44
CA LEU A 604 139.56 -69.81 -74.89
C LEU A 604 138.54 -69.00 -75.70
N GLN A 605 137.31 -68.80 -75.21
CA GLN A 605 136.32 -67.96 -75.90
C GLN A 605 136.69 -66.47 -75.85
N GLU A 606 137.30 -65.95 -74.78
CA GLU A 606 137.86 -64.59 -74.77
C GLU A 606 139.03 -64.43 -75.76
N THR A 607 139.89 -65.45 -75.88
CA THR A 607 140.96 -65.48 -76.89
C THR A 607 140.40 -65.53 -78.31
N VAL A 608 139.41 -66.39 -78.59
CA VAL A 608 138.72 -66.46 -79.89
C VAL A 608 137.95 -65.17 -80.18
N HIS A 609 137.39 -64.49 -79.16
CA HIS A 609 136.73 -63.20 -79.36
C HIS A 609 137.72 -62.12 -79.79
N LYS A 610 138.92 -62.05 -79.19
CA LYS A 610 140.00 -61.15 -79.63
C LYS A 610 140.45 -61.45 -81.05
N GLU A 611 140.83 -62.69 -81.34
CA GLU A 611 141.17 -63.18 -82.68
C GLU A 611 140.08 -62.82 -83.70
N CYS A 612 138.80 -63.05 -83.37
CA CYS A 612 137.68 -62.66 -84.22
C CYS A 612 137.60 -61.14 -84.40
N THR A 613 137.77 -60.30 -83.36
CA THR A 613 137.73 -58.84 -83.54
C THR A 613 138.90 -58.28 -84.35
N GLU A 614 140.11 -58.82 -84.20
CA GLU A 614 141.28 -58.41 -85.00
C GLU A 614 141.15 -58.90 -86.45
N ARG A 615 140.63 -60.12 -86.64
CA ARG A 615 140.35 -60.70 -87.96
C ARG A 615 139.12 -60.10 -88.64
N GLU A 616 138.20 -59.51 -87.88
CA GLU A 616 137.07 -58.72 -88.38
C GLU A 616 137.52 -57.31 -88.76
N GLN A 617 138.39 -56.66 -87.96
CA GLN A 617 139.06 -55.40 -88.36
C GLN A 617 139.93 -55.58 -89.62
N LEU A 618 140.65 -56.71 -89.75
CA LEU A 618 141.35 -57.08 -90.99
C LEU A 618 140.39 -57.36 -92.14
N LYS A 619 139.22 -57.94 -91.88
CA LYS A 619 138.13 -58.11 -92.86
C LYS A 619 137.58 -56.77 -93.30
N ASP A 620 137.38 -55.82 -92.39
CA ASP A 620 136.84 -54.49 -92.68
C ASP A 620 137.84 -53.67 -93.47
N ALA A 621 139.14 -53.73 -93.16
CA ALA A 621 140.20 -53.20 -94.02
C ALA A 621 140.23 -53.87 -95.41
N LEU A 622 139.96 -55.18 -95.50
CA LEU A 622 139.85 -55.92 -96.76
C LEU A 622 138.51 -55.65 -97.48
N ILE A 623 137.48 -55.19 -96.76
CA ILE A 623 136.19 -54.72 -97.29
C ILE A 623 136.32 -53.28 -97.79
N GLU A 624 137.07 -52.40 -97.13
CA GLU A 624 137.47 -51.10 -97.69
C GLU A 624 138.31 -51.29 -98.96
N ALA A 625 139.29 -52.20 -98.95
CA ALA A 625 140.05 -52.57 -100.16
C ALA A 625 139.13 -53.16 -101.26
N ARG A 626 138.10 -53.94 -100.90
CA ARG A 626 137.06 -54.39 -101.85
C ARG A 626 136.12 -53.29 -102.29
N GLN A 627 135.82 -52.28 -101.48
CA GLN A 627 135.02 -51.12 -101.87
C GLN A 627 135.79 -50.20 -102.84
N GLN A 628 137.13 -50.18 -102.73
CA GLN A 628 138.03 -49.54 -103.70
C GLN A 628 138.13 -50.36 -105.01
N LEU A 629 138.17 -51.70 -104.97
CA LEU A 629 138.22 -52.55 -106.18
C LEU A 629 136.85 -52.71 -106.89
N LEU A 630 135.76 -52.81 -106.14
CA LEU A 630 134.40 -52.84 -106.70
C LEU A 630 133.92 -51.44 -107.14
N ALA A 631 134.82 -50.46 -107.24
CA ALA A 631 134.67 -49.36 -108.19
C ALA A 631 134.53 -49.86 -109.66
N MET A 632 134.77 -51.15 -109.96
CA MET A 632 134.10 -51.84 -111.06
C MET A 632 132.96 -52.76 -110.57
N LYS A 633 131.72 -52.24 -110.64
CA LYS A 633 130.41 -52.92 -110.45
C LYS A 633 129.97 -53.37 -109.03
N LYS A 634 130.46 -52.67 -108.01
CA LYS A 634 129.75 -52.14 -106.81
C LYS A 634 128.50 -52.90 -106.32
N ASN A 635 128.63 -53.65 -105.22
CA ASN A 635 127.55 -54.38 -104.54
C ASN A 635 127.89 -54.70 -103.06
N GLY A 636 126.87 -55.00 -102.23
CA GLY A 636 126.98 -55.37 -100.80
C GLY A 636 126.69 -54.18 -99.85
N ILE A 637 125.59 -54.07 -99.09
CA ILE A 637 124.87 -54.97 -98.15
C ILE A 637 125.54 -55.08 -96.76
N LEU A 638 124.88 -54.50 -95.75
CA LEU A 638 124.85 -54.96 -94.36
C LEU A 638 123.47 -54.67 -93.74
N ASN A 639 123.09 -55.42 -92.70
CA ASN A 639 121.82 -55.29 -91.98
C ASN A 639 121.95 -55.91 -90.58
N GLY A 640 121.45 -55.27 -89.51
CA GLY A 640 121.23 -55.92 -88.20
C GLY A 640 122.00 -55.44 -86.96
N LYS A 641 121.50 -54.36 -86.32
CA LYS A 641 121.30 -54.17 -84.86
C LYS A 641 122.45 -54.24 -83.82
N ALA A 642 122.58 -53.10 -83.12
CA ALA A 642 122.60 -52.91 -81.65
C ALA A 642 123.84 -53.26 -80.78
N SER A 643 124.19 -52.36 -79.84
CA SER A 643 124.26 -52.61 -78.36
C SER A 643 125.13 -51.58 -77.59
N ARG A 644 124.73 -51.26 -76.34
CA ARG A 644 125.53 -51.00 -75.10
C ARG A 644 124.75 -50.11 -74.11
N SER A 645 124.92 -50.16 -72.78
CA SER A 645 125.38 -51.23 -71.84
C SER A 645 125.25 -50.75 -70.37
N LEU A 646 125.35 -51.68 -69.39
CA LEU A 646 125.42 -51.47 -67.91
C LEU A 646 124.10 -50.99 -67.27
N HIS A 647 123.72 -51.27 -66.01
CA HIS A 647 124.17 -52.17 -64.91
C HIS A 647 122.89 -52.87 -64.33
N SER A 648 122.86 -53.99 -63.59
CA SER A 648 123.68 -54.60 -62.50
C SER A 648 123.45 -54.01 -61.09
N PRO A 649 123.34 -54.81 -60.01
CA PRO A 649 122.64 -56.10 -59.78
C PRO A 649 121.73 -55.98 -58.50
N PRO A 650 121.48 -57.00 -57.65
CA PRO A 650 121.16 -58.44 -57.80
C PRO A 650 119.63 -58.71 -57.52
N VAL A 651 118.95 -59.83 -57.85
CA VAL A 651 119.15 -61.29 -57.61
C VAL A 651 118.97 -61.71 -56.13
N ALA A 652 118.20 -62.74 -55.73
CA ALA A 652 117.06 -63.46 -56.33
C ALA A 652 116.37 -64.40 -55.27
N PHE A 653 115.33 -65.13 -55.72
CA PHE A 653 114.93 -66.52 -55.43
C PHE A 653 115.95 -67.43 -54.67
N GLU A 654 115.58 -68.48 -53.90
CA GLU A 654 114.28 -69.01 -53.41
C GLU A 654 114.52 -70.15 -52.36
N GLU A 655 113.44 -70.62 -51.71
CA GLU A 655 113.21 -72.03 -51.29
C GLU A 655 113.82 -72.68 -50.00
N ILE A 656 113.14 -73.75 -49.57
CA ILE A 656 113.48 -74.87 -48.64
C ILE A 656 113.20 -74.71 -47.13
N GLU A 657 112.64 -75.79 -46.55
CA GLU A 657 112.00 -75.89 -45.22
C GLU A 657 112.94 -76.16 -44.03
N ARG A 658 112.51 -75.81 -42.78
CA ARG A 658 112.81 -76.60 -41.55
C ARG A 658 111.99 -76.26 -40.28
N ARG A 659 110.98 -77.10 -40.01
CA ARG A 659 110.59 -77.77 -38.73
C ARG A 659 110.91 -77.17 -37.30
N VAL A 660 109.83 -77.08 -36.49
CA VAL A 660 109.68 -77.18 -35.00
C VAL A 660 110.06 -76.01 -34.05
N THR A 661 109.05 -75.38 -33.39
CA THR A 661 108.82 -75.29 -31.91
C THR A 661 107.79 -74.19 -31.52
N GLY A 662 107.00 -74.37 -30.44
CA GLY A 662 106.42 -73.27 -29.64
C GLY A 662 104.88 -73.00 -29.71
N PRO A 663 104.17 -72.64 -28.60
CA PRO A 663 102.68 -72.59 -28.60
C PRO A 663 101.96 -71.38 -27.91
N LEU A 664 100.68 -71.16 -28.30
CA LEU A 664 99.58 -70.56 -27.48
C LEU A 664 99.69 -69.03 -27.11
N PRO A 665 98.82 -68.40 -26.25
CA PRO A 665 97.42 -68.02 -26.55
C PRO A 665 96.89 -66.65 -25.96
N LEU A 666 95.55 -66.43 -25.96
CA LEU A 666 94.69 -65.71 -24.96
C LEU A 666 94.51 -64.14 -24.90
N SER A 667 93.25 -63.70 -25.18
CA SER A 667 92.33 -62.96 -24.25
C SER A 667 92.35 -61.42 -23.99
N HIS A 668 91.33 -60.96 -23.23
CA HIS A 668 91.01 -59.61 -22.65
C HIS A 668 90.50 -58.50 -23.62
N SER A 669 89.56 -57.56 -23.35
CA SER A 669 88.70 -57.07 -22.22
C SER A 669 89.07 -55.71 -21.55
N HIS A 670 88.10 -55.05 -20.85
CA HIS A 670 88.17 -53.77 -20.06
C HIS A 670 88.12 -52.41 -20.86
N SER A 671 87.70 -51.23 -20.34
CA SER A 671 86.86 -50.82 -19.16
C SER A 671 86.49 -49.30 -19.12
N GLN A 672 85.34 -48.91 -18.51
CA GLN A 672 85.05 -47.71 -17.63
C GLN A 672 85.32 -46.24 -18.13
N GLN A 673 84.90 -45.10 -17.54
CA GLN A 673 84.00 -44.61 -16.42
C GLN A 673 83.56 -43.12 -16.72
N TYR A 674 82.55 -42.43 -16.13
CA TYR A 674 82.36 -41.81 -14.77
C TYR A 674 80.91 -41.19 -14.69
N SER A 675 80.10 -41.24 -13.61
CA SER A 675 79.98 -40.39 -12.36
C SER A 675 79.40 -38.94 -12.55
N ALA A 676 78.59 -38.29 -11.68
CA ALA A 676 78.15 -38.53 -10.27
C ALA A 676 76.89 -37.69 -9.78
N LEU A 677 76.25 -38.08 -8.64
CA LEU A 677 75.55 -37.28 -7.56
C LEU A 677 74.31 -36.35 -7.88
N ALA A 678 73.34 -36.00 -6.99
CA ALA A 678 72.83 -36.50 -5.67
C ALA A 678 71.46 -35.82 -5.23
N HIS A 679 70.74 -36.43 -4.25
CA HIS A 679 69.64 -35.98 -3.30
C HIS A 679 68.61 -34.83 -3.63
N ASN A 680 67.36 -34.80 -3.13
CA ASN A 680 66.89 -34.84 -1.70
C ASN A 680 65.36 -35.23 -1.53
N GLN A 681 64.78 -35.14 -0.32
CA GLN A 681 63.46 -35.72 0.11
C GLN A 681 62.39 -34.72 0.68
N ASN A 682 61.23 -35.27 1.12
CA ASN A 682 60.14 -34.75 2.00
C ASN A 682 58.88 -34.09 1.37
N SER A 683 57.67 -34.09 1.99
CA SER A 683 56.99 -34.97 2.98
C SER A 683 55.51 -34.51 3.25
N SER A 684 54.72 -35.31 3.99
CA SER A 684 53.39 -35.04 4.64
C SER A 684 52.12 -34.81 3.77
N PHE A 685 50.86 -34.88 4.26
CA PHE A 685 50.05 -35.80 5.13
C PHE A 685 48.75 -35.06 5.62
N VAL A 686 47.80 -35.72 6.34
CA VAL A 686 46.48 -35.21 6.90
C VAL A 686 45.33 -35.19 5.83
N GLN A 687 44.23 -35.99 5.88
CA GLN A 687 43.05 -36.10 6.80
C GLN A 687 41.99 -34.95 6.63
N SER A 688 40.65 -35.12 6.73
CA SER A 688 39.75 -36.31 6.87
C SER A 688 38.26 -36.01 6.55
N GLU A 689 37.53 -37.04 6.08
CA GLU A 689 36.08 -37.41 6.27
C GLU A 689 34.86 -36.51 5.85
N PRO A 690 33.61 -37.10 5.73
CA PRO A 690 32.44 -36.49 5.06
C PRO A 690 31.08 -36.58 5.86
N SER A 691 29.94 -36.55 5.13
CA SER A 691 28.50 -36.70 5.54
C SER A 691 27.74 -35.40 5.91
N GLY A 692 26.40 -35.29 5.77
CA GLY A 692 25.42 -36.14 5.06
C GLY A 692 23.98 -36.04 5.60
N ARG A 693 22.95 -36.08 4.72
CA ARG A 693 21.48 -36.23 5.01
C ARG A 693 20.77 -35.06 5.73
N GLU A 694 19.43 -34.90 5.74
CA GLU A 694 18.33 -35.25 4.79
C GLU A 694 17.11 -34.32 5.06
N SER A 695 16.08 -34.40 4.20
CA SER A 695 14.83 -33.61 4.19
C SER A 695 13.87 -33.76 5.39
N SER A 696 13.08 -32.73 5.72
CA SER A 696 11.58 -32.75 5.70
C SER A 696 10.87 -31.47 6.22
N LEU A 697 9.61 -31.29 5.76
CA LEU A 697 8.56 -30.33 6.18
C LEU A 697 7.35 -31.17 6.72
N PRO A 698 6.16 -30.62 7.15
CA PRO A 698 5.75 -29.25 7.54
C PRO A 698 4.88 -29.17 8.85
N SER A 699 4.38 -27.95 9.16
CA SER A 699 2.97 -27.66 9.56
C SER A 699 2.52 -27.42 11.03
N ALA A 700 1.61 -26.44 11.15
CA ALA A 700 0.42 -26.32 12.05
C ALA A 700 0.48 -25.77 13.51
N THR A 701 -0.30 -24.67 13.69
CA THR A 701 -1.23 -24.31 14.81
C THR A 701 -0.79 -24.05 16.27
N ALA A 702 -1.18 -22.85 16.77
CA ALA A 702 -1.76 -22.47 18.09
C ALA A 702 -1.08 -22.94 19.42
N ASP A 703 -1.03 -22.17 20.51
CA ASP A 703 -2.20 -21.56 21.17
C ASP A 703 -1.88 -20.44 22.24
N ILE A 704 -2.95 -19.97 22.91
CA ILE A 704 -3.11 -18.94 23.95
C ILE A 704 -2.16 -19.01 25.18
N MET A 705 -1.77 -17.83 25.74
CA MET A 705 -1.66 -17.41 27.18
C MET A 705 -0.94 -16.04 27.30
N ALA A 706 -0.88 -15.30 28.42
CA ALA A 706 -1.88 -14.82 29.39
C ALA A 706 -1.23 -13.78 30.36
N ARG A 707 -2.03 -12.90 30.99
CA ARG A 707 -1.76 -12.05 32.20
C ARG A 707 -0.84 -10.78 32.11
N PRO A 708 -0.91 -9.86 33.11
CA PRO A 708 -0.41 -8.48 33.02
C PRO A 708 0.70 -8.11 34.03
N MET A 709 1.20 -6.86 33.95
CA MET A 709 2.04 -6.22 34.97
C MET A 709 1.51 -4.84 35.38
N SER A 710 1.77 -4.47 36.63
CA SER A 710 1.42 -3.19 37.25
C SER A 710 2.63 -2.61 37.97
N SER A 711 2.91 -1.31 37.83
CA SER A 711 3.90 -0.63 38.67
C SER A 711 3.53 0.83 38.96
N SER A 712 4.02 1.30 40.10
CA SER A 712 3.72 2.60 40.70
C SER A 712 4.98 3.48 40.80
N HIS A 713 4.86 4.77 40.53
CA HIS A 713 5.80 5.81 41.00
C HIS A 713 5.02 7.11 41.26
N THR A 714 4.84 7.56 42.51
CA THR A 714 5.76 8.28 43.41
C THR A 714 6.03 9.75 43.04
N VAL A 715 5.72 10.64 43.99
CA VAL A 715 5.72 12.11 43.90
C VAL A 715 7.08 12.70 44.31
N PRO A 716 7.44 13.91 43.85
CA PRO A 716 8.03 14.89 44.78
C PRO A 716 7.34 16.27 44.76
N TYR A 717 7.41 16.96 45.91
CA TYR A 717 6.76 18.25 46.19
C TYR A 717 7.41 19.47 45.50
N ARG A 718 6.60 20.51 45.27
CA ARG A 718 7.05 21.91 45.48
C ARG A 718 5.91 22.75 46.10
N HIS A 719 6.26 23.82 46.81
CA HIS A 719 5.41 24.42 47.86
C HIS A 719 5.27 25.95 47.72
N LYS A 720 4.12 26.49 48.15
CA LYS A 720 3.75 27.93 48.29
C LYS A 720 3.44 28.62 46.95
N THR A 721 2.53 29.60 46.87
CA THR A 721 1.90 30.46 47.90
C THR A 721 0.35 30.40 47.93
N LEU A 722 -0.24 30.97 48.99
CA LEU A 722 -1.70 31.11 49.20
C LEU A 722 -2.11 32.60 49.29
N PRO A 723 -3.21 33.02 48.64
CA PRO A 723 -4.02 34.17 49.04
C PRO A 723 -5.21 33.75 49.95
N PRO A 724 -5.86 34.68 50.67
CA PRO A 724 -6.76 34.33 51.78
C PRO A 724 -8.20 33.99 51.38
N ILE A 725 -8.77 32.99 52.06
CA ILE A 725 -10.21 32.68 52.06
C ILE A 725 -10.88 33.50 53.17
N TYR A 726 -11.62 34.57 52.84
CA TYR A 726 -12.75 35.13 53.63
C TYR A 726 -13.46 36.25 52.87
N PRO A 727 -14.53 35.94 52.11
CA PRO A 727 -15.71 36.84 52.14
C PRO A 727 -17.06 36.10 52.18
N GLN A 728 -17.10 34.82 51.82
CA GLN A 728 -18.33 34.11 51.46
C GLN A 728 -19.33 33.96 52.64
N GLN A 729 -18.82 33.77 53.86
CA GLN A 729 -19.67 33.62 55.05
C GLN A 729 -20.39 34.92 55.44
N GLN A 730 -19.75 36.08 55.26
CA GLN A 730 -20.34 37.38 55.55
C GLN A 730 -21.43 37.75 54.53
N GLN A 731 -21.22 37.40 53.25
CA GLN A 731 -22.21 37.57 52.19
C GLN A 731 -23.45 36.68 52.43
N GLN A 732 -23.25 35.44 52.90
CA GLN A 732 -24.35 34.53 53.25
C GLN A 732 -25.16 35.03 54.46
N GLN A 733 -24.49 35.67 55.44
CA GLN A 733 -25.15 36.27 56.61
C GLN A 733 -26.00 37.51 56.25
N GLN A 734 -25.55 38.34 55.30
CA GLN A 734 -26.36 39.44 54.76
C GLN A 734 -27.61 38.94 54.02
N GLN A 735 -27.52 37.85 53.25
CA GLN A 735 -28.69 37.26 52.58
C GLN A 735 -29.76 36.77 53.57
N GLN A 736 -29.36 36.19 54.71
CA GLN A 736 -30.32 35.79 55.75
C GLN A 736 -31.03 37.00 56.38
N GLN A 737 -30.33 38.11 56.63
CA GLN A 737 -30.97 39.32 57.16
C GLN A 737 -31.99 39.92 56.17
N GLN A 738 -31.69 39.94 54.87
CA GLN A 738 -32.66 40.41 53.86
C GLN A 738 -33.92 39.53 53.80
N GLN A 739 -33.79 38.21 53.89
CA GLN A 739 -34.96 37.31 53.93
C GLN A 739 -35.83 37.53 55.17
N GLN A 740 -35.24 37.77 56.35
CA GLN A 740 -36.01 38.07 57.56
C GLN A 740 -36.78 39.39 57.47
N GLN A 741 -36.17 40.44 56.88
CA GLN A 741 -36.87 41.72 56.67
C GLN A 741 -38.06 41.58 55.70
N GLN A 742 -37.92 40.81 54.62
CA GLN A 742 -39.04 40.56 53.69
C GLN A 742 -40.20 39.80 54.35
N GLN A 743 -39.91 38.81 55.20
CA GLN A 743 -40.96 38.09 55.95
C GLN A 743 -41.70 39.00 56.94
N GLN A 744 -41.00 39.89 57.65
CA GLN A 744 -41.66 40.86 58.55
C GLN A 744 -42.56 41.84 57.79
N GLN A 745 -42.15 42.34 56.61
CA GLN A 745 -43.00 43.21 55.80
C GLN A 745 -44.26 42.49 55.29
N GLN A 746 -44.17 41.22 54.87
CA GLN A 746 -45.35 40.44 54.48
C GLN A 746 -46.30 40.20 55.65
N GLN A 747 -45.80 39.92 56.86
CA GLN A 747 -46.66 39.78 58.04
C GLN A 747 -47.38 41.09 58.41
N GLN A 748 -46.69 42.24 58.33
CA GLN A 748 -47.33 43.55 58.56
C GLN A 748 -48.43 43.85 57.52
N GLN A 749 -48.20 43.57 56.23
CA GLN A 749 -49.22 43.73 55.19
C GLN A 749 -50.45 42.83 55.44
N GLN A 750 -50.24 41.57 55.84
CA GLN A 750 -51.36 40.67 56.17
C GLN A 750 -52.13 41.13 57.43
N GLN A 751 -51.47 41.71 58.44
CA GLN A 751 -52.16 42.28 59.60
C GLN A 751 -52.97 43.54 59.24
N GLN A 752 -52.45 44.41 58.36
CA GLN A 752 -53.20 45.57 57.86
C GLN A 752 -54.42 45.15 57.03
N GLN A 753 -54.29 44.15 56.14
CA GLN A 753 -55.42 43.60 55.38
C GLN A 753 -56.48 42.98 56.29
N ARG A 754 -56.08 42.29 57.38
CA ARG A 754 -57.03 41.76 58.38
C ARG A 754 -57.71 42.86 59.20
N ARG A 755 -57.02 43.96 59.54
CA ARG A 755 -57.64 45.10 60.27
C ARG A 755 -58.70 45.83 59.46
N ASN A 756 -58.56 45.91 58.14
CA ASN A 756 -59.49 46.63 57.27
C ASN A 756 -60.64 45.74 56.74
N GLY A 757 -60.74 44.47 57.17
CA GLY A 757 -61.56 43.44 56.52
C GLY A 757 -62.92 43.12 57.15
N SER A 758 -63.32 43.73 58.28
CA SER A 758 -64.48 43.27 59.06
C SER A 758 -65.44 44.37 59.53
N VAL A 759 -66.31 44.82 58.62
CA VAL A 759 -67.61 45.43 58.96
C VAL A 759 -68.69 44.83 58.05
N PRO A 760 -69.62 43.99 58.56
CA PRO A 760 -70.69 43.43 57.75
C PRO A 760 -71.73 44.50 57.37
N SER A 761 -71.80 44.86 56.08
CA SER A 761 -72.81 45.79 55.59
C SER A 761 -74.18 45.11 55.48
N THR A 762 -75.08 45.41 56.43
CA THR A 762 -76.47 44.91 56.46
C THR A 762 -77.41 45.63 55.47
N ASN A 763 -76.86 46.21 54.39
CA ASN A 763 -77.53 47.20 53.56
C ASN A 763 -78.10 46.63 52.23
N LYS A 764 -78.75 45.45 52.30
CA LYS A 764 -79.51 44.86 51.16
C LYS A 764 -81.04 44.91 51.33
N ALA A 765 -81.53 45.20 52.53
CA ALA A 765 -82.97 45.35 52.79
C ALA A 765 -83.48 46.75 52.41
N GLU A 766 -82.76 47.80 52.78
CA GLU A 766 -83.20 49.20 52.59
C GLU A 766 -83.21 49.61 51.10
N GLN A 767 -82.24 49.16 50.30
CA GLN A 767 -82.26 49.38 48.84
C GLN A 767 -83.49 48.75 48.15
N LEU A 768 -84.05 47.68 48.71
CA LEU A 768 -85.27 47.06 48.18
C LEU A 768 -86.53 47.85 48.57
N LEU A 769 -86.62 48.33 49.82
CA LEU A 769 -87.70 49.22 50.25
C LEU A 769 -87.70 50.57 49.51
N GLU A 770 -86.54 51.20 49.32
CA GLU A 770 -86.49 52.53 48.71
C GLU A 770 -86.78 52.49 47.20
N ASN A 771 -86.44 51.40 46.51
CA ASN A 771 -86.90 51.15 45.15
C ASN A 771 -88.42 50.93 45.06
N GLN A 772 -89.02 50.18 46.00
CA GLN A 772 -90.50 50.07 46.07
C GLN A 772 -91.16 51.44 46.34
N ARG A 773 -90.59 52.26 47.23
CA ARG A 773 -91.06 53.64 47.50
C ARG A 773 -90.87 54.58 46.31
N ARG A 774 -89.89 54.34 45.42
CA ARG A 774 -89.75 55.07 44.15
C ARG A 774 -90.86 54.69 43.16
N ILE A 775 -91.13 53.39 42.99
CA ILE A 775 -92.21 52.89 42.12
C ILE A 775 -93.58 53.40 42.61
N ALA A 776 -93.84 53.38 43.92
CA ALA A 776 -95.08 53.91 44.50
C ALA A 776 -95.25 55.43 44.27
N ARG A 777 -94.17 56.22 44.35
CA ARG A 777 -94.19 57.66 44.01
C ARG A 777 -94.43 57.91 42.52
N PHE A 778 -93.88 57.08 41.64
CA PHE A 778 -94.08 57.20 40.19
C PHE A 778 -95.55 56.90 39.79
N ILE A 779 -96.15 55.86 40.37
CA ILE A 779 -97.57 55.51 40.13
C ILE A 779 -98.52 56.61 40.66
N LYS A 780 -98.18 57.30 41.75
CA LYS A 780 -98.96 58.43 42.29
C LYS A 780 -98.85 59.73 41.47
N HIS A 781 -98.02 59.76 40.42
CA HIS A 781 -97.92 60.89 39.49
C HIS A 781 -98.61 60.64 38.13
N ILE A 782 -99.23 59.47 37.97
CA ILE A 782 -99.92 59.02 36.73
C ILE A 782 -101.45 58.90 36.98
N LYS A 783 -101.93 59.40 38.13
CA LYS A 783 -103.32 59.65 38.50
C LYS A 783 -103.45 61.06 39.07
#